data_AF-A0A8S1BZC3-F1
#
_entry.id   AF-A0A8S1BZC3-F1
#
_cell.length_a   1.000
_cell.length_b   1.000
_cell.length_c   1.000
_cell.angle_alpha   90.00
_cell.angle_beta   90.00
_cell.angle_gamma   90.00
#
_symmetry.space_group_name_H-M   'P 1'
#
loop_
_entity.id
_entity.type
_entity.pdbx_description
1 polymer ?
#
loop_
_entity_poly.entity_id
_entity_poly.type
_entity_poly.pdbx_seq_one_letter_code
_entity_poly.pdbx_strand_id
1 'polypeptide(L)'
;MWPLLLLGLLALIGPRPAAFAMDALERSQLREEARDMFYHAYRAYMENAYPADELMPLSCKGRVRGQEPSRGDIDDSLGNFSLTLVDTLDTLAVLGDFEEFEHGVKLVIRDVTFDTDLVVSVFETNIRMLGGLLSAHILAEYFQQRAGIMSWYRGELLSMAKDLGFRLLPAFNTTTGIPHGRVNLRHGMRSLENLRETCTACAGTMVLEMAALSRLSGEPVFEEKAHRAMDVLWQMRHRSSDLMGTVLNIHSGDWVRRDSGVGAGIDSYYEYCLKAYILLGEEKYLGRFNRHYDAVMKYISQGPLLLDVLMHRPHTNSRNFMDALLAFWPGLQVLKGDIRPAVETHEMLYQVIQRHNLLPEAFTTDFQVHWGQHPLRPEFLESTYFLYRATQDPYYLQVGKHALQALQKYARVPCGYAAVKDVRTAAHEDRMDSFVLAETFKYLFLLFAEPADLVLDLDEFIFTTEAHLLPLSLSTSGNASAAQLNPSALKVAPPIEPTAQNGHDLDEPRTCPSTLHLFPESVRRPLKNMVNGMCPRRSHRRKLHAVQFQVGNPEHMKAVRDMGIAIITLPDGRLQLLHTFANARSASDAEEGLQFMQEMVELSKAQAQAPDSTPLTVSYRVAASAHTPAHKVVLTAGPAHFGRELKGNERVVASVALAEPLRVCAALEQPQKLKGRIAVIERGDCMFIDKARRVEAAGAVGAIVLDNTGGSSSSTSSMFAMSGDGTNDVHIPVVFLFQQDALQLLQAVSLDPELEVTLQDSKNSASSDPLLAEAAEAMDARLLDSILDRLKGSVNDFLSKQHDQAKVRLALLANRIFTRDFSG
;
A
#
# COMPACT_ATOMS: atom_id res chain seq x y z
N MET A 1 38.78 21.00 -46.46
CA MET A 1 38.70 19.60 -45.99
C MET A 1 38.04 19.45 -44.61
N TRP A 2 37.12 20.34 -44.23
CA TRP A 2 36.44 20.34 -42.92
C TRP A 2 34.88 20.28 -42.97
N PRO A 3 34.21 19.76 -44.01
CA PRO A 3 32.78 19.41 -43.88
C PRO A 3 32.48 17.90 -43.95
N LEU A 4 33.49 17.01 -44.05
CA LEU A 4 33.27 15.55 -44.13
C LEU A 4 33.27 14.83 -42.77
N LEU A 5 33.66 15.51 -41.68
CA LEU A 5 33.72 14.91 -40.33
C LEU A 5 32.41 15.08 -39.53
N LEU A 6 31.52 16.00 -39.91
CA LEU A 6 30.25 16.21 -39.20
C LEU A 6 29.13 15.24 -39.63
N LEU A 7 29.24 14.63 -40.82
CA LEU A 7 28.29 13.62 -41.30
C LEU A 7 28.56 12.22 -40.72
N GLY A 8 29.74 11.99 -40.13
CA GLY A 8 30.07 10.72 -39.46
C GLY A 8 29.64 10.62 -37.99
N LEU A 9 29.40 11.76 -37.32
CA LEU A 9 29.02 11.79 -35.90
C LEU A 9 27.50 11.85 -35.65
N LEU A 10 26.70 12.15 -36.67
CA LEU A 10 25.23 12.09 -36.60
C LEU A 10 24.65 10.70 -36.94
N ALA A 11 25.50 9.74 -37.35
CA ALA A 11 25.10 8.35 -37.62
C ALA A 11 25.18 7.42 -36.39
N LEU A 12 25.60 7.93 -35.21
CA LEU A 12 25.70 7.16 -33.95
C LEU A 12 24.58 7.47 -32.94
N ILE A 13 23.56 8.23 -33.34
CA ILE A 13 22.33 8.45 -32.57
C ILE A 13 21.13 7.85 -33.33
N GLY A 14 21.31 6.63 -33.86
CA GLY A 14 20.18 5.79 -34.18
C GLY A 14 19.50 5.34 -32.87
N PRO A 15 18.19 5.07 -32.86
CA PRO A 15 17.58 4.38 -31.73
C PRO A 15 18.39 3.11 -31.47
N ARG A 16 18.78 2.88 -30.20
CA ARG A 16 19.30 1.57 -29.80
C ARG A 16 18.34 0.52 -30.39
N PRO A 17 18.85 -0.50 -31.11
CA PRO A 17 17.95 -1.54 -31.59
C PRO A 17 17.19 -2.06 -30.39
N ALA A 18 15.86 -2.11 -30.50
CA ALA A 18 15.02 -2.77 -29.53
C ALA A 18 15.68 -4.12 -29.23
N ALA A 19 15.94 -4.41 -27.95
CA ALA A 19 16.39 -5.73 -27.54
C ALA A 19 15.47 -6.73 -28.25
N PHE A 20 16.06 -7.60 -29.08
CA PHE A 20 15.31 -8.52 -29.93
C PHE A 20 14.34 -9.28 -29.01
N ALA A 21 13.04 -9.04 -29.17
CA ALA A 21 12.04 -9.76 -28.39
C ALA A 21 12.28 -11.25 -28.64
N MET A 22 12.43 -12.02 -27.55
CA MET A 22 12.63 -13.46 -27.63
C MET A 22 11.47 -14.09 -28.39
N ASP A 23 11.78 -14.87 -29.42
CA ASP A 23 10.76 -15.57 -30.19
C ASP A 23 10.02 -16.59 -29.30
N ALA A 24 8.75 -16.85 -29.58
CA ALA A 24 7.95 -17.82 -28.84
C ALA A 24 8.54 -19.23 -28.93
N LEU A 25 9.13 -19.60 -30.07
CA LEU A 25 9.83 -20.89 -30.20
C LEU A 25 11.09 -20.93 -29.33
N GLU A 26 11.88 -19.85 -29.32
CA GLU A 26 13.07 -19.74 -28.47
C GLU A 26 12.71 -19.79 -26.98
N ARG A 27 11.68 -19.07 -26.56
CA ARG A 27 11.17 -19.11 -25.18
C ARG A 27 10.71 -20.50 -24.78
N SER A 28 9.96 -21.19 -25.65
CA SER A 28 9.54 -22.57 -25.44
C SER A 28 10.75 -23.51 -25.32
N GLN A 29 11.77 -23.37 -26.19
CA GLN A 29 13.00 -24.15 -26.08
C GLN A 29 13.72 -23.95 -24.75
N LEU A 30 13.82 -22.70 -24.27
CA LEU A 30 14.45 -22.40 -22.98
C LEU A 30 13.65 -22.92 -21.79
N ARG A 31 12.30 -22.90 -21.87
CA ARG A 31 11.43 -23.53 -20.87
C ARG A 31 11.68 -25.04 -20.80
N GLU A 32 11.74 -25.70 -21.94
CA GLU A 32 12.00 -27.14 -22.02
C GLU A 32 13.43 -27.49 -21.58
N GLU A 33 14.40 -26.63 -21.86
CA GLU A 33 15.77 -26.76 -21.35
C GLU A 33 15.81 -26.62 -19.82
N ALA A 34 15.14 -25.63 -19.24
CA ALA A 34 15.02 -25.50 -17.79
C ALA A 34 14.38 -26.74 -17.15
N ARG A 35 13.38 -27.33 -17.82
CA ARG A 35 12.78 -28.61 -17.40
C ARG A 35 13.76 -29.78 -17.50
N ASP A 36 14.59 -29.86 -18.54
CA ASP A 36 15.67 -30.86 -18.63
C ASP A 36 16.70 -30.69 -17.51
N MET A 37 17.09 -29.46 -17.20
CA MET A 37 18.01 -29.16 -16.09
C MET A 37 17.48 -29.70 -14.77
N PHE A 38 16.20 -29.45 -14.49
CA PHE A 38 15.51 -30.02 -13.34
C PHE A 38 15.57 -31.54 -13.33
N TYR A 39 15.17 -32.21 -14.41
CA TYR A 39 15.14 -33.68 -14.42
C TYR A 39 16.53 -34.32 -14.41
N HIS A 40 17.54 -33.66 -14.96
CA HIS A 40 18.94 -34.11 -14.85
C HIS A 40 19.37 -34.17 -13.40
N ALA A 41 19.07 -33.12 -12.62
CA ALA A 41 19.38 -33.07 -11.19
C ALA A 41 18.49 -33.99 -10.35
N TYR A 42 17.18 -33.97 -10.58
CA TYR A 42 16.21 -34.76 -9.83
C TYR A 42 16.45 -36.26 -10.01
N ARG A 43 16.63 -36.75 -11.26
CA ARG A 43 16.95 -38.17 -11.49
C ARG A 43 18.28 -38.56 -10.86
N ALA A 44 19.30 -37.70 -10.97
CA ALA A 44 20.58 -37.97 -10.33
C ALA A 44 20.44 -38.10 -8.80
N TYR A 45 19.59 -37.29 -8.15
CA TYR A 45 19.26 -37.44 -6.74
C TYR A 45 18.51 -38.77 -6.48
N MET A 46 17.46 -39.06 -7.24
CA MET A 46 16.65 -40.26 -7.04
C MET A 46 17.43 -41.56 -7.24
N GLU A 47 18.38 -41.59 -8.18
CA GLU A 47 19.18 -42.77 -8.49
C GLU A 47 20.38 -42.95 -7.55
N ASN A 48 21.01 -41.86 -7.10
CA ASN A 48 22.32 -41.92 -6.43
C ASN A 48 22.30 -41.49 -4.96
N ALA A 49 21.30 -40.72 -4.53
CA ALA A 49 21.26 -40.10 -3.21
C ALA A 49 20.08 -40.52 -2.37
N TYR A 50 18.87 -40.63 -2.93
CA TYR A 50 17.69 -41.05 -2.18
C TYR A 50 17.93 -42.35 -1.40
N PRO A 51 17.62 -42.42 -0.09
CA PRO A 51 16.83 -41.47 0.72
C PRO A 51 17.63 -40.42 1.50
N ALA A 52 18.91 -40.19 1.18
CA ALA A 52 19.72 -39.16 1.82
C ALA A 52 19.14 -37.75 1.60
N ASP A 53 19.55 -36.80 2.43
CA ASP A 53 19.00 -35.44 2.40
C ASP A 53 19.46 -34.66 1.16
N GLU A 54 20.71 -34.79 0.74
CA GLU A 54 21.31 -34.06 -0.38
C GLU A 54 22.11 -34.98 -1.32
N LEU A 55 22.33 -34.51 -2.55
CA LEU A 55 23.20 -35.16 -3.53
C LEU A 55 24.61 -34.56 -3.47
N MET A 56 25.62 -35.42 -3.54
CA MET A 56 27.00 -35.07 -3.86
C MET A 56 27.24 -35.40 -5.34
N PRO A 57 27.15 -34.39 -6.24
CA PRO A 57 27.03 -34.61 -7.68
C PRO A 57 28.36 -34.91 -8.40
N LEU A 58 29.51 -34.72 -7.75
CA LEU A 58 30.82 -35.12 -8.28
C LEU A 58 31.14 -36.58 -7.94
N SER A 59 30.76 -37.02 -6.74
CA SER A 59 30.96 -38.41 -6.29
C SER A 59 29.77 -39.32 -6.57
N CYS A 60 28.65 -38.78 -7.07
CA CYS A 60 27.41 -39.50 -7.37
C CYS A 60 26.94 -40.34 -6.17
N LYS A 61 26.86 -39.71 -4.99
CA LYS A 61 26.37 -40.36 -3.76
C LYS A 61 25.52 -39.41 -2.92
N GLY A 62 24.68 -39.97 -2.07
CA GLY A 62 23.91 -39.21 -1.08
C GLY A 62 24.78 -38.69 0.06
N ARG A 63 24.50 -37.47 0.55
CA ARG A 63 25.11 -36.90 1.76
C ARG A 63 24.31 -37.31 2.97
N VAL A 64 24.95 -38.03 3.88
CA VAL A 64 24.31 -38.51 5.12
C VAL A 64 25.06 -37.93 6.31
N ARG A 65 24.33 -37.25 7.19
CA ARG A 65 24.92 -36.56 8.33
C ARG A 65 25.73 -37.54 9.20
N GLY A 66 26.98 -37.17 9.48
CA GLY A 66 27.92 -37.96 10.27
C GLY A 66 28.74 -38.99 9.49
N GLN A 67 28.45 -39.24 8.21
CA GLN A 67 29.31 -40.08 7.36
C GLN A 67 30.42 -39.26 6.68
N GLU A 68 30.08 -38.09 6.16
CA GLU A 68 31.02 -37.12 5.61
C GLU A 68 31.58 -36.17 6.68
N PRO A 69 32.74 -35.52 6.42
CA PRO A 69 33.21 -34.40 7.23
C PRO A 69 32.12 -33.33 7.35
N SER A 70 31.94 -32.85 8.59
CA SER A 70 30.95 -31.81 8.88
C SER A 70 31.29 -30.51 8.16
N ARG A 71 30.27 -29.92 7.51
CA ARG A 71 30.32 -28.56 6.92
C ARG A 71 29.98 -27.46 7.95
N GLY A 72 29.94 -27.80 9.23
CA GLY A 72 29.52 -26.87 10.29
C GLY A 72 28.00 -26.75 10.39
N ASP A 73 27.53 -25.52 10.57
CA ASP A 73 26.11 -25.17 10.69
C ASP A 73 25.28 -25.50 9.44
N ILE A 74 25.91 -25.56 8.26
CA ILE A 74 25.27 -26.00 7.01
C ILE A 74 24.64 -27.40 7.17
N ASP A 75 25.28 -28.32 7.92
CA ASP A 75 24.73 -29.67 8.09
C ASP A 75 23.58 -29.72 9.12
N ASP A 76 23.23 -28.61 9.77
CA ASP A 76 22.08 -28.55 10.66
C ASP A 76 20.74 -28.57 9.89
N SER A 77 20.74 -28.35 8.57
CA SER A 77 19.58 -28.60 7.70
C SER A 77 19.29 -30.09 7.49
N LEU A 78 20.29 -30.96 7.70
CA LEU A 78 20.20 -32.39 7.43
C LEU A 78 19.63 -33.14 8.65
N GLY A 79 18.37 -33.57 8.56
CA GLY A 79 17.66 -34.31 9.60
C GLY A 79 17.51 -35.81 9.34
N ASN A 80 18.13 -36.32 8.27
CA ASN A 80 17.99 -37.69 7.77
C ASN A 80 16.52 -38.03 7.44
N PHE A 81 15.86 -37.12 6.73
CA PHE A 81 14.42 -37.14 6.43
C PHE A 81 14.12 -36.94 4.94
N SER A 82 15.08 -37.25 4.06
CA SER A 82 15.00 -37.09 2.61
C SER A 82 14.67 -35.65 2.19
N LEU A 83 15.41 -34.69 2.76
CA LEU A 83 15.23 -33.25 2.55
C LEU A 83 14.91 -32.88 1.09
N THR A 84 15.81 -33.22 0.16
CA THR A 84 15.66 -32.86 -1.25
C THR A 84 14.38 -33.40 -1.88
N LEU A 85 13.92 -34.61 -1.50
CA LEU A 85 12.66 -35.15 -2.04
C LEU A 85 11.47 -34.31 -1.59
N VAL A 86 11.37 -34.01 -0.29
CA VAL A 86 10.25 -33.23 0.28
C VAL A 86 10.21 -31.82 -0.29
N ASP A 87 11.37 -31.17 -0.36
CA ASP A 87 11.56 -29.80 -0.86
C ASP A 87 11.17 -29.66 -2.34
N THR A 88 11.27 -30.74 -3.11
CA THR A 88 11.07 -30.73 -4.58
C THR A 88 9.64 -31.07 -5.02
N LEU A 89 8.79 -31.60 -4.13
CA LEU A 89 7.48 -32.15 -4.52
C LEU A 89 6.61 -31.13 -5.28
N ASP A 90 6.54 -29.89 -4.81
CA ASP A 90 5.72 -28.89 -5.48
C ASP A 90 6.30 -28.41 -6.82
N THR A 91 7.61 -28.50 -7.03
CA THR A 91 8.22 -28.26 -8.34
C THR A 91 7.74 -29.29 -9.35
N LEU A 92 7.63 -30.58 -8.99
CA LEU A 92 7.09 -31.61 -9.89
C LEU A 92 5.67 -31.27 -10.34
N ALA A 93 4.84 -30.80 -9.40
CA ALA A 93 3.49 -30.32 -9.69
C ALA A 93 3.49 -29.07 -10.59
N VAL A 94 4.37 -28.09 -10.36
CA VAL A 94 4.53 -26.90 -11.21
C VAL A 94 4.95 -27.26 -12.64
N LEU A 95 5.80 -28.27 -12.79
CA LEU A 95 6.24 -28.79 -14.10
C LEU A 95 5.17 -29.64 -14.81
N GLY A 96 4.05 -29.94 -14.14
CA GLY A 96 2.95 -30.72 -14.68
C GLY A 96 3.18 -32.24 -14.69
N ASP A 97 4.17 -32.75 -13.95
CA ASP A 97 4.43 -34.19 -13.83
C ASP A 97 3.71 -34.79 -12.62
N PHE A 98 2.42 -35.04 -12.81
CA PHE A 98 1.56 -35.57 -11.76
C PHE A 98 1.89 -37.01 -11.36
N GLU A 99 2.43 -37.81 -12.29
CA GLU A 99 2.80 -39.19 -12.03
C GLU A 99 3.99 -39.25 -11.09
N GLU A 100 5.04 -38.47 -11.38
CA GLU A 100 6.22 -38.39 -10.52
C GLU A 100 5.93 -37.65 -9.21
N PHE A 101 5.06 -36.62 -9.22
CA PHE A 101 4.57 -36.00 -8.00
C PHE A 101 3.87 -37.01 -7.09
N GLU A 102 2.92 -37.79 -7.63
CA GLU A 102 2.22 -38.83 -6.87
C GLU A 102 3.18 -39.90 -6.34
N HIS A 103 4.16 -40.31 -7.16
CA HIS A 103 5.22 -41.24 -6.76
C HIS A 103 6.06 -40.69 -5.60
N GLY A 104 6.54 -39.45 -5.71
CA GLY A 104 7.30 -38.77 -4.65
C GLY A 104 6.52 -38.65 -3.35
N VAL A 105 5.23 -38.30 -3.41
CA VAL A 105 4.35 -38.25 -2.22
C VAL A 105 4.25 -39.63 -1.55
N LYS A 106 4.08 -40.71 -2.32
CA LYS A 106 4.05 -42.09 -1.78
C LYS A 106 5.38 -42.47 -1.11
N LEU A 107 6.51 -42.08 -1.70
CA LEU A 107 7.84 -42.31 -1.13
C LEU A 107 8.02 -41.56 0.19
N VAL A 108 7.60 -40.29 0.25
CA VAL A 108 7.66 -39.50 1.49
C VAL A 108 6.83 -40.14 2.60
N ILE A 109 5.58 -40.52 2.32
CA ILE A 109 4.72 -41.20 3.30
C ILE A 109 5.33 -42.50 3.82
N ARG A 110 6.06 -43.22 2.95
CA ARG A 110 6.65 -44.53 3.28
C ARG A 110 7.93 -44.40 4.10
N ASP A 111 8.83 -43.50 3.71
CA ASP A 111 10.24 -43.54 4.15
C ASP A 111 10.63 -42.39 5.09
N VAL A 112 9.89 -41.28 5.12
CA VAL A 112 10.25 -40.12 5.94
C VAL A 112 9.72 -40.25 7.37
N THR A 113 10.60 -40.03 8.34
CA THR A 113 10.27 -39.99 9.77
C THR A 113 10.97 -38.82 10.46
N PHE A 114 10.30 -38.21 11.43
CA PHE A 114 10.86 -37.13 12.25
C PHE A 114 11.25 -37.59 13.66
N ASP A 115 11.14 -38.87 13.98
CA ASP A 115 11.62 -39.40 15.26
C ASP A 115 13.11 -39.77 15.22
N THR A 116 13.95 -38.77 14.97
CA THR A 116 15.41 -38.93 14.87
C THR A 116 16.12 -38.21 16.02
N ASP A 117 17.17 -38.84 16.57
CA ASP A 117 18.02 -38.21 17.59
C ASP A 117 19.09 -37.34 16.91
N LEU A 118 18.63 -36.31 16.21
CA LEU A 118 19.45 -35.34 15.50
C LEU A 118 19.03 -33.92 15.88
N VAL A 119 20.02 -33.05 16.07
CA VAL A 119 19.82 -31.62 16.31
C VAL A 119 19.74 -30.90 14.98
N VAL A 120 18.59 -30.35 14.63
CA VAL A 120 18.35 -29.66 13.37
C VAL A 120 18.17 -28.15 13.59
N SER A 121 18.40 -27.38 12.54
CA SER A 121 18.03 -25.96 12.48
C SER A 121 16.52 -25.83 12.44
N VAL A 122 15.96 -25.02 13.36
CA VAL A 122 14.51 -24.76 13.39
C VAL A 122 14.07 -24.01 12.13
N PHE A 123 14.91 -23.09 11.67
CA PHE A 123 14.66 -22.28 10.47
C PHE A 123 14.67 -23.11 9.19
N GLU A 124 15.73 -23.86 8.93
CA GLU A 124 15.86 -24.68 7.72
C GLU A 124 14.77 -25.76 7.67
N THR A 125 14.46 -26.37 8.82
CA THR A 125 13.41 -27.39 8.91
C THR A 125 12.02 -26.79 8.68
N ASN A 126 11.76 -25.55 9.12
CA ASN A 126 10.49 -24.87 8.86
C ASN A 126 10.31 -24.57 7.38
N ILE A 127 11.26 -23.87 6.76
CA ILE A 127 11.08 -23.37 5.40
C ILE A 127 11.10 -24.51 4.36
N ARG A 128 11.92 -25.55 4.55
CA ARG A 128 12.06 -26.67 3.60
C ARG A 128 11.10 -27.82 3.88
N MET A 129 11.18 -28.40 5.08
CA MET A 129 10.41 -29.61 5.39
C MET A 129 8.96 -29.27 5.68
N LEU A 130 8.69 -28.33 6.59
CA LEU A 130 7.31 -27.96 6.89
C LEU A 130 6.65 -27.26 5.69
N GLY A 131 7.36 -26.32 5.05
CA GLY A 131 6.93 -25.67 3.82
C GLY A 131 6.62 -26.66 2.69
N GLY A 132 7.54 -27.57 2.38
CA GLY A 132 7.37 -28.56 1.32
C GLY A 132 6.22 -29.55 1.58
N LEU A 133 6.07 -30.03 2.82
CA LEU A 133 4.94 -30.90 3.19
C LEU A 133 3.59 -30.20 3.05
N LEU A 134 3.49 -28.94 3.50
CA LEU A 134 2.27 -28.15 3.41
C LEU A 134 1.91 -27.82 1.96
N SER A 135 2.89 -27.38 1.17
CA SER A 135 2.71 -27.10 -0.26
C SER A 135 2.26 -28.34 -1.02
N ALA A 136 2.94 -29.48 -0.83
CA ALA A 136 2.55 -30.74 -1.46
C ALA A 136 1.17 -31.24 -1.00
N HIS A 137 0.81 -31.07 0.28
CA HIS A 137 -0.54 -31.37 0.77
C HIS A 137 -1.60 -30.55 0.05
N ILE A 138 -1.40 -29.23 -0.02
CA ILE A 138 -2.32 -28.29 -0.67
C ILE A 138 -2.49 -28.65 -2.15
N LEU A 139 -1.38 -28.94 -2.84
CA LEU A 139 -1.41 -29.28 -4.27
C LEU A 139 -2.08 -30.64 -4.51
N ALA A 140 -1.85 -31.64 -3.65
CA ALA A 140 -2.54 -32.92 -3.73
C ALA A 140 -4.07 -32.74 -3.60
N GLU A 141 -4.54 -31.94 -2.64
CA GLU A 141 -5.98 -31.62 -2.51
C GLU A 141 -6.50 -30.79 -3.69
N TYR A 142 -5.72 -29.82 -4.16
CA TYR A 142 -6.07 -28.98 -5.30
C TYR A 142 -6.31 -29.82 -6.56
N PHE A 143 -5.41 -30.76 -6.88
CA PHE A 143 -5.57 -31.66 -8.02
C PHE A 143 -6.66 -32.71 -7.82
N GLN A 144 -6.87 -33.16 -6.58
CA GLN A 144 -7.99 -34.05 -6.27
C GLN A 144 -9.34 -33.38 -6.56
N GLN A 145 -9.50 -32.10 -6.20
CA GLN A 145 -10.74 -31.35 -6.41
C GLN A 145 -10.95 -30.92 -7.86
N ARG A 146 -9.90 -30.45 -8.56
CA ARG A 146 -10.04 -29.88 -9.91
C ARG A 146 -9.82 -30.89 -11.04
N ALA A 147 -8.99 -31.91 -10.84
CA ALA A 147 -8.60 -32.87 -11.88
C ALA A 147 -8.93 -34.33 -11.54
N GLY A 148 -9.39 -34.64 -10.33
CA GLY A 148 -9.68 -36.01 -9.90
C GLY A 148 -8.43 -36.90 -9.77
N ILE A 149 -7.24 -36.30 -9.74
CA ILE A 149 -5.94 -36.96 -9.59
C ILE A 149 -5.69 -37.25 -8.10
N MET A 150 -4.89 -38.27 -7.78
CA MET A 150 -4.58 -38.64 -6.38
C MET A 150 -5.81 -38.89 -5.50
N SER A 151 -6.86 -39.50 -6.05
CA SER A 151 -8.10 -39.81 -5.33
C SER A 151 -7.94 -40.74 -4.10
N TRP A 152 -6.77 -41.35 -3.92
CA TRP A 152 -6.41 -42.14 -2.75
C TRP A 152 -5.90 -41.30 -1.57
N TYR A 153 -5.42 -40.08 -1.80
CA TYR A 153 -4.80 -39.22 -0.79
C TYR A 153 -5.82 -38.77 0.27
N ARG A 154 -5.44 -38.79 1.55
CA ARG A 154 -6.33 -38.53 2.69
C ARG A 154 -5.74 -37.51 3.69
N GLY A 155 -4.73 -36.74 3.29
CA GLY A 155 -4.08 -35.74 4.14
C GLY A 155 -2.90 -36.28 4.94
N GLU A 156 -2.27 -37.37 4.49
CA GLU A 156 -1.12 -37.97 5.16
C GLU A 156 0.03 -36.97 5.36
N LEU A 157 0.31 -36.13 4.34
CA LEU A 157 1.36 -35.10 4.45
C LEU A 157 1.03 -34.01 5.47
N LEU A 158 -0.26 -33.65 5.63
CA LEU A 158 -0.67 -32.72 6.70
C LEU A 158 -0.46 -33.33 8.08
N SER A 159 -0.74 -34.64 8.24
CA SER A 159 -0.44 -35.35 9.49
C SER A 159 1.06 -35.36 9.80
N MET A 160 1.90 -35.53 8.78
CA MET A 160 3.36 -35.47 8.90
C MET A 160 3.84 -34.05 9.25
N ALA A 161 3.30 -33.02 8.57
CA ALA A 161 3.57 -31.62 8.87
C ALA A 161 3.19 -31.26 10.32
N LYS A 162 2.07 -31.79 10.81
CA LYS A 162 1.64 -31.62 12.20
C LYS A 162 2.60 -32.28 13.20
N ASP A 163 3.05 -33.50 12.95
CA ASP A 163 4.08 -34.17 13.78
C ASP A 163 5.37 -33.34 13.84
N LEU A 164 5.87 -32.90 12.67
CA LEU A 164 7.05 -32.05 12.60
C LEU A 164 6.87 -30.73 13.35
N GLY A 165 5.74 -30.05 13.16
CA GLY A 165 5.40 -28.83 13.87
C GLY A 165 5.49 -28.99 15.39
N PHE A 166 4.92 -30.07 15.94
CA PHE A 166 5.00 -30.35 17.38
C PHE A 166 6.43 -30.59 17.87
N ARG A 167 7.30 -31.17 17.05
CA ARG A 167 8.72 -31.37 17.37
C ARG A 167 9.51 -30.06 17.36
N LEU A 168 9.09 -29.07 16.58
CA LEU A 168 9.71 -27.74 16.55
C LEU A 168 9.24 -26.84 17.71
N LEU A 169 8.00 -27.02 18.21
CA LEU A 169 7.43 -26.18 19.27
C LEU A 169 8.29 -26.01 20.54
N PRO A 170 9.02 -27.02 21.04
CA PRO A 170 9.93 -26.85 22.19
C PRO A 170 10.94 -25.70 22.01
N ALA A 171 11.36 -25.39 20.78
CA ALA A 171 12.27 -24.29 20.51
C ALA A 171 11.69 -22.92 20.86
N PHE A 172 10.36 -22.75 20.86
CA PHE A 172 9.70 -21.50 21.20
C PHE A 172 9.55 -21.28 22.71
N ASN A 173 9.99 -22.23 23.54
CA ASN A 173 9.92 -22.14 24.99
C ASN A 173 11.07 -21.30 25.59
N THR A 174 11.18 -20.05 25.16
CA THR A 174 12.15 -19.07 25.66
C THR A 174 11.47 -17.97 26.47
N THR A 175 12.26 -17.20 27.22
CA THR A 175 11.74 -16.10 28.06
C THR A 175 11.01 -15.05 27.22
N THR A 176 11.52 -14.76 26.02
CA THR A 176 10.93 -13.77 25.12
C THR A 176 9.80 -14.39 24.27
N GLY A 177 9.90 -15.68 23.92
CA GLY A 177 9.06 -16.36 22.94
C GLY A 177 9.68 -16.43 21.54
N ILE A 178 10.88 -15.87 21.35
CA ILE A 178 11.69 -16.03 20.14
C ILE A 178 12.28 -17.46 20.15
N PRO A 179 12.20 -18.22 19.05
CA PRO A 179 12.66 -19.60 19.05
C PRO A 179 14.18 -19.72 19.17
N HIS A 180 14.64 -20.79 19.83
CA HIS A 180 16.02 -21.27 19.70
C HIS A 180 16.33 -21.56 18.22
N GLY A 181 17.56 -21.32 17.77
CA GLY A 181 17.97 -21.62 16.39
C GLY A 181 18.06 -23.13 16.09
N ARG A 182 18.10 -23.99 17.11
CA ARG A 182 18.26 -25.44 16.99
C ARG A 182 17.32 -26.20 17.92
N VAL A 183 16.93 -27.40 17.51
CA VAL A 183 16.11 -28.34 18.30
C VAL A 183 16.48 -29.78 17.96
N ASN A 184 16.42 -30.69 18.94
CA ASN A 184 16.52 -32.12 18.68
C ASN A 184 15.14 -32.69 18.31
N LEU A 185 15.01 -33.39 17.18
CA LEU A 185 13.71 -33.85 16.67
C LEU A 185 13.02 -34.91 17.56
N ARG A 186 13.79 -35.68 18.34
CA ARG A 186 13.27 -36.66 19.31
C ARG A 186 13.17 -36.11 20.74
N HIS A 187 14.16 -35.34 21.16
CA HIS A 187 14.35 -34.93 22.55
C HIS A 187 14.05 -33.45 22.83
N GLY A 188 13.63 -32.69 21.82
CA GLY A 188 13.32 -31.26 21.93
C GLY A 188 14.54 -30.45 22.34
N MET A 189 14.44 -29.71 23.44
CA MET A 189 15.50 -28.81 23.92
C MET A 189 16.52 -29.46 24.86
N ARG A 190 16.40 -30.76 25.12
CA ARG A 190 17.31 -31.47 26.03
C ARG A 190 18.76 -31.34 25.57
N SER A 191 19.64 -30.90 26.46
CA SER A 191 21.08 -30.65 26.20
C SER A 191 21.38 -29.44 25.30
N LEU A 192 20.36 -28.66 24.92
CA LEU A 192 20.48 -27.47 24.08
C LEU A 192 20.07 -26.19 24.84
N GLU A 193 19.78 -26.29 26.15
CA GLU A 193 19.27 -25.20 26.98
C GLU A 193 20.26 -24.04 27.13
N ASN A 194 21.56 -24.30 26.88
CA ASN A 194 22.61 -23.29 26.92
C ASN A 194 22.73 -22.48 25.62
N LEU A 195 22.05 -22.86 24.53
CA LEU A 195 22.06 -22.10 23.28
C LEU A 195 21.16 -20.86 23.43
N ARG A 196 21.77 -19.68 23.44
CA ARG A 196 21.06 -18.42 23.70
C ARG A 196 20.91 -17.52 22.49
N GLU A 197 21.53 -17.85 21.36
CA GLU A 197 21.61 -16.99 20.19
C GLU A 197 20.75 -17.54 19.05
N THR A 198 20.11 -16.64 18.31
CA THR A 198 19.44 -16.93 17.04
C THR A 198 19.59 -15.73 16.10
N CYS A 199 19.33 -15.93 14.81
CA CYS A 199 19.33 -14.85 13.83
C CYS A 199 17.94 -14.25 13.64
N THR A 200 17.85 -13.02 13.11
CA THR A 200 16.57 -12.33 12.89
C THR A 200 15.70 -13.07 11.87
N ALA A 201 16.28 -13.50 10.75
CA ALA A 201 15.60 -14.37 9.78
C ALA A 201 15.14 -15.70 10.44
N CYS A 202 16.04 -16.34 11.20
CA CYS A 202 15.77 -17.60 11.87
C CYS A 202 14.55 -17.56 12.80
N ALA A 203 14.30 -16.41 13.43
CA ALA A 203 13.15 -16.19 14.31
C ALA A 203 11.93 -15.61 13.59
N GLY A 204 12.14 -14.81 12.55
CA GLY A 204 11.10 -14.07 11.83
C GLY A 204 10.42 -14.86 10.72
N THR A 205 11.07 -15.90 10.22
CA THR A 205 10.66 -16.62 9.01
C THR A 205 9.95 -17.92 9.35
N MET A 206 9.01 -17.85 10.29
CA MET A 206 8.19 -19.00 10.74
C MET A 206 6.71 -18.83 10.42
N VAL A 207 6.25 -17.58 10.24
CA VAL A 207 4.82 -17.25 10.33
C VAL A 207 4.00 -17.81 9.17
N LEU A 208 4.53 -17.90 7.96
CA LEU A 208 3.74 -18.39 6.82
C LEU A 208 3.39 -19.88 6.99
N GLU A 209 4.40 -20.72 7.22
CA GLU A 209 4.24 -22.18 7.36
C GLU A 209 3.45 -22.51 8.63
N MET A 210 3.75 -21.85 9.75
CA MET A 210 3.05 -22.14 11.01
C MET A 210 1.61 -21.63 11.01
N ALA A 211 1.31 -20.52 10.32
CA ALA A 211 -0.07 -20.09 10.09
C ALA A 211 -0.82 -21.05 9.16
N ALA A 212 -0.20 -21.46 8.06
CA ALA A 212 -0.78 -22.46 7.15
C ALA A 212 -1.05 -23.78 7.89
N LEU A 213 -0.10 -24.28 8.67
CA LEU A 213 -0.27 -25.50 9.48
C LEU A 213 -1.43 -25.35 10.47
N SER A 214 -1.56 -24.21 11.15
CA SER A 214 -2.65 -23.99 12.11
C SER A 214 -4.02 -23.96 11.44
N ARG A 215 -4.12 -23.27 10.30
CA ARG A 215 -5.37 -23.13 9.55
C ARG A 215 -5.82 -24.43 8.90
N LEU A 216 -4.87 -25.25 8.41
CA LEU A 216 -5.16 -26.54 7.80
C LEU A 216 -5.42 -27.64 8.83
N SER A 217 -4.68 -27.66 9.94
CA SER A 217 -4.81 -28.70 10.97
C SER A 217 -5.83 -28.41 12.07
N GLY A 218 -6.27 -27.16 12.19
CA GLY A 218 -7.15 -26.68 13.27
C GLY A 218 -6.45 -26.41 14.61
N GLU A 219 -5.12 -26.55 14.69
CA GLU A 219 -4.34 -26.33 15.92
C GLU A 219 -3.76 -24.91 15.96
N PRO A 220 -4.28 -24.00 16.80
CA PRO A 220 -3.86 -22.58 16.77
C PRO A 220 -2.45 -22.33 17.30
N VAL A 221 -1.87 -23.30 18.04
CA VAL A 221 -0.61 -23.11 18.76
C VAL A 221 0.57 -22.74 17.86
N PHE A 222 0.61 -23.24 16.61
CA PHE A 222 1.74 -22.94 15.72
C PHE A 222 1.71 -21.47 15.28
N GLU A 223 0.55 -20.99 14.81
CA GLU A 223 0.32 -19.61 14.40
C GLU A 223 0.57 -18.67 15.58
N GLU A 224 -0.01 -18.95 16.75
CA GLU A 224 0.18 -18.15 17.96
C GLU A 224 1.67 -17.96 18.34
N LYS A 225 2.48 -19.03 18.26
CA LYS A 225 3.90 -18.97 18.59
C LYS A 225 4.69 -18.16 17.57
N ALA A 226 4.42 -18.34 16.29
CA ALA A 226 5.09 -17.58 15.23
C ALA A 226 4.70 -16.09 15.24
N HIS A 227 3.43 -15.76 15.48
CA HIS A 227 2.97 -14.39 15.68
C HIS A 227 3.67 -13.72 16.85
N ARG A 228 3.79 -14.42 17.99
CA ARG A 228 4.49 -13.90 19.16
C ARG A 228 5.95 -13.60 18.86
N ALA A 229 6.65 -14.46 18.12
CA ALA A 229 8.03 -14.20 17.72
C ALA A 229 8.14 -12.92 16.87
N MET A 230 7.25 -12.75 15.88
CA MET A 230 7.18 -11.53 15.05
C MET A 230 6.88 -10.27 15.87
N ASP A 231 5.97 -10.36 16.84
CA ASP A 231 5.60 -9.23 17.72
C ASP A 231 6.77 -8.79 18.60
N VAL A 232 7.53 -9.75 19.12
CA VAL A 232 8.69 -9.50 19.96
C VAL A 232 9.84 -8.91 19.14
N LEU A 233 10.15 -9.48 17.96
CA LEU A 233 11.14 -8.92 17.04
C LEU A 233 10.81 -7.46 16.68
N TRP A 234 9.56 -7.18 16.35
CA TRP A 234 9.11 -5.82 16.07
C TRP A 234 9.40 -4.86 17.23
N GLN A 235 9.21 -5.28 18.48
CA GLN A 235 9.49 -4.47 19.66
C GLN A 235 10.99 -4.23 19.89
N MET A 236 11.85 -5.15 19.42
CA MET A 236 13.30 -5.10 19.60
C MET A 236 14.03 -4.21 18.57
N ARG A 237 13.34 -3.77 17.52
CA ARG A 237 13.92 -2.84 16.53
C ARG A 237 14.48 -1.58 17.19
N HIS A 238 15.51 -1.01 16.59
CA HIS A 238 16.08 0.23 17.11
C HIS A 238 15.10 1.40 16.96
N ARG A 239 14.74 2.06 18.07
CA ARG A 239 13.63 3.03 18.10
C ARG A 239 13.78 4.25 17.19
N SER A 240 15.01 4.66 16.87
CA SER A 240 15.25 5.87 16.05
C SER A 240 15.53 5.58 14.58
N SER A 241 16.07 4.41 14.26
CA SER A 241 16.40 4.01 12.89
C SER A 241 15.41 3.01 12.32
N ASP A 242 14.58 2.38 13.15
CA ASP A 242 13.68 1.28 12.80
C ASP A 242 14.41 0.05 12.20
N LEU A 243 15.74 -0.03 12.32
CA LEU A 243 16.57 -1.14 11.86
C LEU A 243 16.64 -2.29 12.88
N MET A 244 16.97 -3.48 12.39
CA MET A 244 17.14 -4.73 13.14
C MET A 244 18.61 -5.17 13.13
N GLY A 245 19.07 -5.86 14.17
CA GLY A 245 20.38 -6.53 14.12
C GLY A 245 20.27 -7.88 13.40
N THR A 246 21.41 -8.52 13.11
CA THR A 246 21.44 -9.87 12.50
C THR A 246 21.28 -11.00 13.52
N VAL A 247 21.82 -10.86 14.74
CA VAL A 247 21.83 -11.91 15.77
C VAL A 247 21.44 -11.34 17.13
N LEU A 248 20.56 -12.06 17.83
CA LEU A 248 20.01 -11.66 19.12
C LEU A 248 20.06 -12.78 20.16
N ASN A 249 20.04 -12.39 21.43
CA ASN A 249 19.89 -13.29 22.56
C ASN A 249 18.40 -13.56 22.82
N ILE A 250 17.98 -14.82 22.76
CA ILE A 250 16.57 -15.24 22.88
C ILE A 250 15.99 -15.09 24.30
N HIS A 251 16.83 -14.95 25.33
CA HIS A 251 16.36 -14.77 26.72
C HIS A 251 16.38 -13.32 27.16
N SER A 252 17.44 -12.57 26.84
CA SER A 252 17.55 -11.16 27.22
C SER A 252 16.92 -10.21 26.20
N GLY A 253 16.82 -10.62 24.93
CA GLY A 253 16.40 -9.75 23.84
C GLY A 253 17.50 -8.81 23.33
N ASP A 254 18.72 -8.93 23.84
CA ASP A 254 19.83 -8.07 23.44
C ASP A 254 20.38 -8.46 22.07
N TRP A 255 20.67 -7.45 21.24
CA TRP A 255 21.37 -7.62 19.98
C TRP A 255 22.85 -7.95 20.21
N VAL A 256 23.23 -9.18 19.86
CA VAL A 256 24.61 -9.70 19.89
C VAL A 256 25.39 -9.17 18.69
N ARG A 257 24.79 -9.24 17.51
CA ARG A 257 25.31 -8.64 16.27
C ARG A 257 24.37 -7.55 15.80
N ARG A 258 24.93 -6.35 15.63
CA ARG A 258 24.20 -5.09 15.42
C ARG A 258 24.38 -4.53 14.02
N ASP A 259 25.05 -5.26 13.15
CA ASP A 259 24.97 -5.07 11.70
C ASP A 259 23.52 -5.25 11.25
N SER A 260 23.11 -4.41 10.32
CA SER A 260 21.79 -4.34 9.73
C SER A 260 21.97 -4.17 8.24
N GLY A 261 21.38 -5.08 7.49
CA GLY A 261 21.39 -5.09 6.04
C GLY A 261 20.08 -5.66 5.53
N VAL A 262 20.07 -6.03 4.25
CA VAL A 262 19.01 -6.85 3.65
C VAL A 262 19.47 -8.27 3.36
N GLY A 263 20.76 -8.58 3.48
CA GLY A 263 21.31 -9.90 3.18
C GLY A 263 21.23 -10.88 4.36
N ALA A 264 22.19 -11.80 4.38
CA ALA A 264 22.21 -12.98 5.23
C ALA A 264 21.89 -12.69 6.72
N GLY A 265 20.87 -13.40 7.23
CA GLY A 265 20.49 -13.42 8.64
C GLY A 265 19.40 -12.41 9.03
N ILE A 266 18.91 -11.59 8.08
CA ILE A 266 17.76 -10.70 8.27
C ILE A 266 16.79 -10.77 7.07
N ASP A 267 17.31 -10.89 5.84
CA ASP A 267 16.57 -11.09 4.58
C ASP A 267 15.07 -11.44 4.70
N SER A 268 14.78 -12.71 4.97
CA SER A 268 13.45 -13.32 4.93
C SER A 268 12.52 -12.85 6.06
N TYR A 269 13.03 -12.18 7.11
CA TYR A 269 12.17 -11.48 8.08
C TYR A 269 11.42 -10.32 7.41
N TYR A 270 12.10 -9.54 6.55
CA TYR A 270 11.44 -8.47 5.81
C TYR A 270 10.46 -9.03 4.79
N GLU A 271 10.85 -10.12 4.12
CA GLU A 271 10.00 -10.84 3.19
C GLU A 271 8.70 -11.29 3.86
N TYR A 272 8.80 -11.94 5.02
CA TYR A 272 7.63 -12.45 5.75
C TYR A 272 6.81 -11.33 6.37
N CYS A 273 7.38 -10.17 6.67
CA CYS A 273 6.58 -8.99 7.02
C CYS A 273 5.64 -8.58 5.88
N LEU A 274 6.05 -8.66 4.61
CA LEU A 274 5.14 -8.36 3.49
C LEU A 274 4.26 -9.56 3.14
N LYS A 275 4.85 -10.74 2.98
CA LYS A 275 4.14 -11.95 2.55
C LYS A 275 3.09 -12.40 3.58
N ALA A 276 3.31 -12.19 4.89
CA ALA A 276 2.28 -12.47 5.90
C ALA A 276 1.09 -11.52 5.81
N TYR A 277 1.29 -10.25 5.42
CA TYR A 277 0.15 -9.37 5.12
C TYR A 277 -0.65 -9.90 3.93
N ILE A 278 0.02 -10.32 2.86
CA ILE A 278 -0.64 -10.84 1.65
C ILE A 278 -1.40 -12.14 1.96
N LEU A 279 -0.79 -13.06 2.73
CA LEU A 279 -1.38 -14.37 3.04
C LEU A 279 -2.47 -14.29 4.11
N LEU A 280 -2.28 -13.50 5.17
CA LEU A 280 -3.13 -13.50 6.37
C LEU A 280 -4.10 -12.32 6.42
N GLY A 281 -3.87 -11.27 5.63
CA GLY A 281 -4.72 -10.06 5.59
C GLY A 281 -4.55 -9.13 6.80
N GLU A 282 -3.52 -9.31 7.62
CA GLU A 282 -3.32 -8.53 8.84
C GLU A 282 -2.49 -7.26 8.61
N GLU A 283 -3.14 -6.11 8.66
CA GLU A 283 -2.54 -4.77 8.48
C GLU A 283 -1.28 -4.49 9.32
N LYS A 284 -1.17 -5.14 10.49
CA LYS A 284 0.01 -4.99 11.36
C LYS A 284 1.30 -5.35 10.61
N TYR A 285 1.26 -6.37 9.76
CA TYR A 285 2.43 -6.82 9.00
C TYR A 285 2.84 -5.83 7.91
N LEU A 286 1.87 -5.28 7.18
CA LEU A 286 2.12 -4.21 6.20
C LEU A 286 2.72 -2.97 6.87
N GLY A 287 2.19 -2.59 8.04
CA GLY A 287 2.74 -1.48 8.83
C GLY A 287 4.20 -1.72 9.24
N ARG A 288 4.54 -2.94 9.68
CA ARG A 288 5.92 -3.33 10.02
C ARG A 288 6.83 -3.29 8.81
N PHE A 289 6.41 -3.91 7.71
CA PHE A 289 7.16 -3.95 6.47
C PHE A 289 7.45 -2.55 5.95
N ASN A 290 6.45 -1.68 5.84
CA ASN A 290 6.64 -0.32 5.36
C ASN A 290 7.63 0.47 6.21
N ARG A 291 7.57 0.29 7.54
CA ARG A 291 8.50 0.97 8.45
C ARG A 291 9.94 0.51 8.27
N HIS A 292 10.15 -0.80 8.14
CA HIS A 292 11.47 -1.36 7.87
C HIS A 292 11.97 -0.99 6.46
N TYR A 293 11.09 -1.02 5.46
CA TYR A 293 11.40 -0.63 4.09
C TYR A 293 11.88 0.82 4.02
N ASP A 294 11.16 1.76 4.64
CA ASP A 294 11.56 3.17 4.70
C ASP A 294 12.92 3.34 5.38
N ALA A 295 13.21 2.56 6.42
CA ALA A 295 14.51 2.56 7.10
C ALA A 295 15.63 2.00 6.21
N VAL A 296 15.39 0.88 5.51
CA VAL A 296 16.33 0.28 4.57
C VAL A 296 16.65 1.26 3.44
N MET A 297 15.62 1.83 2.82
CA MET A 297 15.80 2.79 1.73
C MET A 297 16.50 4.09 2.18
N LYS A 298 16.37 4.46 3.46
CA LYS A 298 17.02 5.65 4.02
C LYS A 298 18.48 5.43 4.42
N TYR A 299 18.80 4.26 4.99
CA TYR A 299 20.08 4.04 5.67
C TYR A 299 20.99 3.01 4.99
N ILE A 300 20.41 1.99 4.35
CA ILE A 300 21.14 0.87 3.74
C ILE A 300 21.29 1.10 2.22
N SER A 301 20.26 1.64 1.56
CA SER A 301 20.29 1.92 0.13
C SER A 301 21.16 3.14 -0.20
N GLN A 302 22.14 2.93 -1.08
CA GLN A 302 23.02 3.95 -1.64
C GLN A 302 22.98 3.83 -3.18
N GLY A 303 21.90 4.36 -3.77
CA GLY A 303 21.60 4.11 -5.18
C GLY A 303 21.27 2.62 -5.39
N PRO A 304 21.89 1.92 -6.35
CA PRO A 304 21.63 0.50 -6.58
C PRO A 304 22.30 -0.41 -5.54
N LEU A 305 23.22 0.12 -4.72
CA LEU A 305 23.97 -0.65 -3.72
C LEU A 305 23.20 -0.73 -2.40
N LEU A 306 23.26 -1.89 -1.75
CA LEU A 306 22.64 -2.15 -0.45
C LEU A 306 23.74 -2.55 0.53
N LEU A 307 24.21 -1.59 1.33
CA LEU A 307 25.36 -1.78 2.21
C LEU A 307 24.95 -1.91 3.66
N ASP A 308 25.47 -2.94 4.34
CA ASP A 308 25.20 -3.15 5.75
C ASP A 308 25.73 -1.98 6.60
N VAL A 309 24.90 -1.53 7.53
CA VAL A 309 25.19 -0.47 8.50
C VAL A 309 25.02 -0.94 9.93
N LEU A 310 25.53 -0.19 10.89
CA LEU A 310 25.24 -0.44 12.29
C LEU A 310 23.84 0.08 12.66
N MET A 311 22.98 -0.77 13.22
CA MET A 311 21.58 -0.42 13.55
C MET A 311 21.46 0.83 14.46
N HIS A 312 22.44 1.03 15.35
CA HIS A 312 22.50 2.13 16.33
C HIS A 312 23.27 3.37 15.83
N ARG A 313 24.02 3.21 14.72
CA ARG A 313 24.76 4.29 14.03
C ARG A 313 24.57 4.08 12.52
N PRO A 314 23.37 4.32 12.00
CA PRO A 314 22.99 3.87 10.66
C PRO A 314 23.68 4.63 9.51
N HIS A 315 24.55 5.59 9.82
CA HIS A 315 25.42 6.27 8.85
C HIS A 315 26.84 5.66 8.80
N THR A 316 27.10 4.61 9.57
CA THR A 316 28.38 3.90 9.59
C THR A 316 28.19 2.53 9.00
N ASN A 317 28.87 2.26 7.88
CA ASN A 317 28.90 0.93 7.27
C ASN A 317 29.51 -0.07 8.26
N SER A 318 28.86 -1.21 8.44
CA SER A 318 29.38 -2.33 9.25
C SER A 318 30.21 -3.30 8.41
N ARG A 319 29.95 -3.38 7.11
CA ARG A 319 30.69 -4.22 6.15
C ARG A 319 31.06 -3.40 4.91
N ASN A 320 32.07 -3.85 4.17
CA ASN A 320 32.54 -3.25 2.93
C ASN A 320 32.25 -4.11 1.69
N PHE A 321 31.39 -5.11 1.85
CA PHE A 321 30.94 -6.03 0.80
C PHE A 321 29.44 -6.26 0.93
N MET A 322 28.87 -6.80 -0.14
CA MET A 322 27.49 -7.25 -0.28
C MET A 322 27.48 -8.76 -0.47
N ASP A 323 26.61 -9.48 0.25
CA ASP A 323 26.40 -10.92 0.01
C ASP A 323 25.36 -11.17 -1.09
N ALA A 324 25.43 -12.33 -1.73
CA ALA A 324 24.56 -12.70 -2.85
C ALA A 324 23.08 -12.83 -2.45
N LEU A 325 22.78 -13.10 -1.17
CA LEU A 325 21.41 -13.33 -0.72
C LEU A 325 20.57 -12.06 -0.86
N LEU A 326 21.17 -10.86 -0.86
CA LEU A 326 20.45 -9.60 -1.11
C LEU A 326 19.72 -9.58 -2.47
N ALA A 327 20.05 -10.50 -3.38
CA ALA A 327 19.46 -10.56 -4.71
C ALA A 327 17.96 -10.87 -4.73
N PHE A 328 17.34 -11.25 -3.60
CA PHE A 328 15.88 -11.40 -3.46
C PHE A 328 15.16 -10.03 -3.32
N TRP A 329 15.89 -9.01 -2.86
CA TRP A 329 15.31 -7.71 -2.49
C TRP A 329 14.58 -7.01 -3.65
N PRO A 330 15.10 -7.03 -4.90
CA PRO A 330 14.35 -6.53 -6.05
C PRO A 330 13.00 -7.23 -6.25
N GLY A 331 12.91 -8.55 -6.08
CA GLY A 331 11.65 -9.30 -6.12
C GLY A 331 10.67 -8.82 -5.05
N LEU A 332 11.15 -8.58 -3.84
CA LEU A 332 10.35 -8.03 -2.75
C LEU A 332 9.88 -6.59 -3.03
N GLN A 333 10.73 -5.76 -3.64
CA GLN A 333 10.38 -4.41 -4.10
C GLN A 333 9.29 -4.45 -5.18
N VAL A 334 9.36 -5.42 -6.10
CA VAL A 334 8.30 -5.65 -7.08
C VAL A 334 6.97 -5.98 -6.41
N LEU A 335 6.97 -6.89 -5.43
CA LEU A 335 5.76 -7.22 -4.66
C LEU A 335 5.17 -6.02 -3.92
N LYS A 336 6.01 -5.11 -3.43
CA LYS A 336 5.58 -3.82 -2.85
C LYS A 336 5.00 -2.86 -3.88
N GLY A 337 5.38 -3.00 -5.15
CA GLY A 337 5.06 -2.07 -6.25
C GLY A 337 6.11 -0.97 -6.47
N ASP A 338 7.31 -1.10 -5.89
CA ASP A 338 8.42 -0.15 -6.07
C ASP A 338 9.41 -0.63 -7.15
N ILE A 339 8.97 -0.55 -8.41
CA ILE A 339 9.64 -1.19 -9.55
C ILE A 339 10.99 -0.54 -9.90
N ARG A 340 11.12 0.79 -9.76
CA ARG A 340 12.30 1.50 -10.24
C ARG A 340 13.58 1.14 -9.46
N PRO A 341 13.59 1.20 -8.11
CA PRO A 341 14.73 0.73 -7.33
C PRO A 341 15.03 -0.75 -7.58
N ALA A 342 14.00 -1.58 -7.78
CA ALA A 342 14.18 -2.99 -8.10
C ALA A 342 14.98 -3.19 -9.40
N VAL A 343 14.64 -2.46 -10.46
CA VAL A 343 15.38 -2.46 -11.73
C VAL A 343 16.83 -2.01 -11.53
N GLU A 344 17.06 -0.93 -10.76
CA GLU A 344 18.40 -0.38 -10.53
C GLU A 344 19.31 -1.38 -9.77
N THR A 345 18.81 -2.03 -8.71
CA THR A 345 19.56 -3.03 -7.96
C THR A 345 19.75 -4.33 -8.75
N HIS A 346 18.72 -4.80 -9.46
CA HIS A 346 18.82 -6.01 -10.29
C HIS A 346 19.84 -5.84 -11.42
N GLU A 347 19.85 -4.68 -12.08
CA GLU A 347 20.82 -4.36 -13.13
C GLU A 347 22.26 -4.34 -12.59
N MET A 348 22.48 -3.80 -11.38
CA MET A 348 23.77 -3.85 -10.72
C MET A 348 24.23 -5.30 -10.49
N LEU A 349 23.36 -6.17 -9.98
CA LEU A 349 23.66 -7.59 -9.79
C LEU A 349 23.96 -8.29 -11.11
N TYR A 350 23.21 -7.97 -12.16
CA TYR A 350 23.44 -8.52 -13.49
C TYR A 350 24.80 -8.11 -14.06
N GLN A 351 25.28 -6.89 -13.80
CA GLN A 351 26.64 -6.47 -14.18
C GLN A 351 27.73 -7.28 -13.45
N VAL A 352 27.49 -7.65 -12.19
CA VAL A 352 28.40 -8.56 -11.45
C VAL A 352 28.43 -9.94 -12.11
N ILE A 353 27.26 -10.48 -12.49
CA ILE A 353 27.15 -11.76 -13.20
C ILE A 353 27.83 -11.69 -14.57
N GLN A 354 27.62 -10.62 -15.35
CA GLN A 354 28.28 -10.43 -16.63
C GLN A 354 29.81 -10.39 -16.51
N ARG A 355 30.33 -9.90 -15.38
CA ARG A 355 31.77 -9.83 -15.12
C ARG A 355 32.36 -11.16 -14.69
N HIS A 356 31.65 -11.95 -13.89
CA HIS A 356 32.18 -13.16 -13.23
C HIS A 356 31.50 -14.47 -13.69
N ASN A 357 30.61 -14.40 -14.68
CA ASN A 357 29.74 -15.46 -15.22
C ASN A 357 28.65 -15.97 -14.27
N LEU A 358 28.93 -16.02 -12.97
CA LEU A 358 27.97 -16.36 -11.90
C LEU A 358 28.08 -15.30 -10.80
N LEU A 359 27.02 -15.15 -10.00
CA LEU A 359 27.02 -14.20 -8.88
C LEU A 359 27.88 -14.78 -7.74
N PRO A 360 29.02 -14.16 -7.37
CA PRO A 360 29.80 -14.61 -6.22
C PRO A 360 29.02 -14.42 -4.91
N GLU A 361 29.26 -15.31 -3.94
CA GLU A 361 28.64 -15.30 -2.61
C GLU A 361 28.78 -13.96 -1.89
N ALA A 362 29.90 -13.26 -2.12
CA ALA A 362 30.03 -11.86 -1.74
C ALA A 362 30.91 -11.06 -2.70
N PHE A 363 30.59 -9.78 -2.88
CA PHE A 363 31.33 -8.86 -3.74
C PHE A 363 31.40 -7.44 -3.15
N THR A 364 32.45 -6.71 -3.50
CA THR A 364 32.68 -5.33 -3.05
C THR A 364 31.94 -4.32 -3.94
N THR A 365 31.88 -3.05 -3.51
CA THR A 365 31.19 -1.96 -4.23
C THR A 365 31.75 -1.66 -5.62
N ASP A 366 32.99 -2.07 -5.92
CA ASP A 366 33.63 -2.01 -7.23
C ASP A 366 33.50 -3.31 -8.04
N PHE A 367 32.55 -4.18 -7.62
CA PHE A 367 32.18 -5.45 -8.24
C PHE A 367 33.34 -6.45 -8.31
N GLN A 368 34.24 -6.45 -7.33
CA GLN A 368 35.25 -7.51 -7.17
C GLN A 368 34.71 -8.63 -6.30
N VAL A 369 35.14 -9.85 -6.58
CA VAL A 369 34.83 -11.03 -5.77
C VAL A 369 35.46 -10.88 -4.39
N HIS A 370 34.63 -10.84 -3.34
CA HIS A 370 35.06 -10.95 -1.95
C HIS A 370 35.10 -12.43 -1.52
N TRP A 371 34.00 -13.15 -1.73
CA TRP A 371 33.87 -14.60 -1.53
C TRP A 371 33.40 -15.23 -2.84
N GLY A 372 34.22 -16.13 -3.39
CA GLY A 372 34.04 -16.65 -4.74
C GLY A 372 33.05 -17.81 -4.87
N GLN A 373 32.53 -18.33 -3.77
CA GLN A 373 31.58 -19.44 -3.81
C GLN A 373 30.31 -19.06 -4.57
N HIS A 374 29.64 -20.03 -5.17
CA HIS A 374 28.30 -19.89 -5.72
C HIS A 374 27.58 -21.24 -5.58
N PRO A 375 26.76 -21.41 -4.52
CA PRO A 375 26.09 -22.67 -4.25
C PRO A 375 24.79 -22.84 -5.07
N LEU A 376 24.72 -22.23 -6.26
CA LEU A 376 23.57 -22.30 -7.19
C LEU A 376 22.31 -21.61 -6.66
N ARG A 377 22.54 -20.45 -6.03
CA ARG A 377 21.58 -19.58 -5.36
C ARG A 377 20.40 -19.11 -6.24
N PRO A 378 19.14 -19.16 -5.76
CA PRO A 378 17.96 -18.82 -6.55
C PRO A 378 17.62 -17.32 -6.59
N GLU A 379 18.10 -16.51 -5.64
CA GLU A 379 17.56 -15.19 -5.32
C GLU A 379 17.60 -14.22 -6.51
N PHE A 380 18.64 -14.30 -7.35
CA PHE A 380 18.72 -13.50 -8.59
C PHE A 380 17.67 -13.92 -9.63
N LEU A 381 17.40 -15.22 -9.78
CA LEU A 381 16.39 -15.73 -10.69
C LEU A 381 14.98 -15.44 -10.19
N GLU A 382 14.74 -15.53 -8.88
CA GLU A 382 13.49 -15.09 -8.25
C GLU A 382 13.17 -13.63 -8.62
N SER A 383 14.10 -12.73 -8.38
CA SER A 383 13.94 -11.31 -8.72
C SER A 383 13.75 -11.09 -10.23
N THR A 384 14.46 -11.85 -11.07
CA THR A 384 14.29 -11.79 -12.53
C THR A 384 12.88 -12.21 -12.94
N TYR A 385 12.34 -13.28 -12.34
CA TYR A 385 10.98 -13.74 -12.55
C TYR A 385 9.94 -12.68 -12.15
N PHE A 386 10.03 -12.11 -10.95
CA PHE A 386 9.09 -11.08 -10.50
C PHE A 386 9.16 -9.81 -11.37
N LEU A 387 10.36 -9.35 -11.73
CA LEU A 387 10.53 -8.20 -12.61
C LEU A 387 9.93 -8.44 -14.00
N TYR A 388 10.14 -9.63 -14.57
CA TYR A 388 9.51 -10.00 -15.83
C TYR A 388 7.98 -10.02 -15.70
N ARG A 389 7.44 -10.67 -14.66
CA ARG A 389 5.98 -10.73 -14.42
C ARG A 389 5.36 -9.34 -14.31
N ALA A 390 6.00 -8.41 -13.60
CA ALA A 390 5.48 -7.06 -13.39
C ALA A 390 5.62 -6.13 -14.60
N THR A 391 6.71 -6.26 -15.37
CA THR A 391 7.02 -5.31 -16.46
C THR A 391 6.69 -5.84 -17.85
N GLN A 392 6.65 -7.16 -18.02
CA GLN A 392 6.60 -7.85 -19.32
C GLN A 392 7.74 -7.44 -20.26
N ASP A 393 8.85 -6.91 -19.72
CA ASP A 393 10.00 -6.48 -20.52
C ASP A 393 10.81 -7.71 -20.98
N PRO A 394 10.95 -7.95 -22.30
CA PRO A 394 11.71 -9.09 -22.83
C PRO A 394 13.20 -9.06 -22.43
N TYR A 395 13.72 -7.95 -21.93
CA TYR A 395 15.04 -7.86 -21.33
C TYR A 395 15.28 -8.96 -20.28
N TYR A 396 14.33 -9.18 -19.38
CA TYR A 396 14.49 -10.16 -18.29
C TYR A 396 14.50 -11.60 -18.78
N LEU A 397 13.86 -11.90 -19.92
CA LEU A 397 13.98 -13.21 -20.57
C LEU A 397 15.40 -13.43 -21.10
N GLN A 398 16.05 -12.40 -21.64
CA GLN A 398 17.45 -12.48 -22.08
C GLN A 398 18.41 -12.62 -20.90
N VAL A 399 18.14 -11.93 -19.79
CA VAL A 399 18.89 -12.12 -18.53
C VAL A 399 18.75 -13.56 -18.03
N GLY A 400 17.53 -14.09 -18.00
CA GLY A 400 17.26 -15.49 -17.65
C GLY A 400 17.97 -16.48 -18.56
N LYS A 401 17.98 -16.23 -19.87
CA LYS A 401 18.69 -17.06 -20.85
C LYS A 401 20.18 -17.10 -20.56
N HIS A 402 20.77 -15.96 -20.24
CA HIS A 402 22.19 -15.88 -19.87
C HIS A 402 22.47 -16.66 -18.58
N ALA A 403 21.64 -16.51 -17.55
CA ALA A 403 21.77 -17.27 -16.30
C ALA A 403 21.63 -18.78 -16.53
N LEU A 404 20.67 -19.22 -17.34
CA LEU A 404 20.49 -20.61 -17.75
C LEU A 404 21.76 -21.17 -18.39
N GLN A 405 22.28 -20.47 -19.40
CA GLN A 405 23.49 -20.87 -20.11
C GLN A 405 24.72 -20.92 -19.20
N ALA A 406 24.82 -19.99 -18.25
CA ALA A 406 25.89 -20.00 -17.26
C ALA A 406 25.81 -21.24 -16.35
N LEU A 407 24.62 -21.59 -15.83
CA LEU A 407 24.43 -22.79 -15.01
C LEU A 407 24.76 -24.08 -15.81
N GLN A 408 24.29 -24.19 -17.05
CA GLN A 408 24.60 -25.31 -17.93
C GLN A 408 26.11 -25.47 -18.18
N LYS A 409 26.81 -24.35 -18.37
CA LYS A 409 28.24 -24.35 -18.71
C LYS A 409 29.16 -24.55 -17.50
N TYR A 410 28.84 -23.91 -16.38
CA TYR A 410 29.76 -23.82 -15.24
C TYR A 410 29.38 -24.71 -14.06
N ALA A 411 28.14 -25.20 -13.96
CA ALA A 411 27.68 -25.99 -12.82
C ALA A 411 27.20 -27.41 -13.18
N ARG A 412 26.81 -27.69 -14.43
CA ARG A 412 26.35 -29.04 -14.82
C ARG A 412 27.50 -30.05 -14.75
N VAL A 413 27.25 -31.17 -14.08
CA VAL A 413 28.16 -32.31 -13.97
C VAL A 413 27.41 -33.63 -14.29
N PRO A 414 28.08 -34.78 -14.44
CA PRO A 414 27.39 -36.01 -14.85
C PRO A 414 26.21 -36.42 -13.94
N CYS A 415 26.34 -36.25 -12.62
CA CYS A 415 25.30 -36.61 -11.64
C CYS A 415 24.66 -35.35 -11.05
N GLY A 416 24.05 -34.50 -11.87
CA GLY A 416 23.33 -33.30 -11.43
C GLY A 416 24.10 -31.99 -11.62
N TYR A 417 24.02 -31.08 -10.65
CA TYR A 417 24.70 -29.77 -10.68
C TYR A 417 25.52 -29.56 -9.42
N ALA A 418 26.79 -29.19 -9.60
CA ALA A 418 27.72 -28.96 -8.50
C ALA A 418 27.81 -27.46 -8.17
N ALA A 419 27.79 -27.15 -6.87
CA ALA A 419 28.16 -25.84 -6.37
C ALA A 419 29.54 -25.43 -6.92
N VAL A 420 29.71 -24.15 -7.23
CA VAL A 420 30.98 -23.61 -7.71
C VAL A 420 31.73 -23.06 -6.49
N LYS A 421 32.88 -23.66 -6.18
CA LYS A 421 33.74 -23.27 -5.06
C LYS A 421 34.34 -21.87 -5.24
N ASP A 422 34.69 -21.52 -6.46
CA ASP A 422 35.21 -20.18 -6.79
C ASP A 422 34.89 -19.81 -8.25
N VAL A 423 34.00 -18.83 -8.44
CA VAL A 423 33.55 -18.32 -9.76
C VAL A 423 34.70 -17.85 -10.66
N ARG A 424 35.85 -17.48 -10.09
CA ARG A 424 37.03 -17.06 -10.86
C ARG A 424 37.74 -18.23 -11.52
N THR A 425 37.67 -19.40 -10.89
CA THR A 425 38.35 -20.63 -11.35
C THR A 425 37.40 -21.65 -11.95
N ALA A 426 36.09 -21.49 -11.72
CA ALA A 426 35.05 -22.48 -12.01
C ALA A 426 35.32 -23.86 -11.38
N ALA A 427 36.09 -23.91 -10.28
CA ALA A 427 36.29 -25.15 -9.52
C ALA A 427 34.98 -25.56 -8.82
N HIS A 428 34.66 -26.84 -8.84
CA HIS A 428 33.45 -27.38 -8.21
C HIS A 428 33.67 -27.77 -6.74
N GLU A 429 32.59 -27.72 -5.98
CA GLU A 429 32.43 -28.34 -4.68
C GLU A 429 31.41 -29.48 -4.80
N ASP A 430 31.66 -30.60 -4.14
CA ASP A 430 30.80 -31.79 -4.21
C ASP A 430 29.53 -31.62 -3.37
N ARG A 431 28.67 -30.70 -3.81
CA ARG A 431 27.48 -30.25 -3.09
C ARG A 431 26.39 -29.83 -4.09
N MET A 432 25.17 -30.32 -3.87
CA MET A 432 23.94 -29.81 -4.47
C MET A 432 22.89 -29.68 -3.36
N ASP A 433 22.60 -28.45 -2.95
CA ASP A 433 21.56 -28.16 -1.97
C ASP A 433 20.16 -28.42 -2.53
N SER A 434 19.19 -28.68 -1.64
CA SER A 434 17.80 -29.00 -2.02
C SER A 434 17.10 -27.86 -2.78
N PHE A 435 17.36 -26.60 -2.40
CA PHE A 435 16.79 -25.41 -3.04
C PHE A 435 17.13 -25.28 -4.53
N VAL A 436 18.14 -25.98 -5.04
CA VAL A 436 18.45 -25.97 -6.48
C VAL A 436 17.26 -26.53 -7.27
N LEU A 437 16.61 -27.56 -6.74
CA LEU A 437 15.40 -28.16 -7.32
C LEU A 437 14.13 -27.41 -6.89
N ALA A 438 14.04 -26.98 -5.63
CA ALA A 438 12.85 -26.31 -5.10
C ALA A 438 12.68 -24.88 -5.65
N GLU A 439 13.78 -24.17 -5.94
CA GLU A 439 13.75 -22.75 -6.24
C GLU A 439 14.43 -22.41 -7.57
N THR A 440 15.74 -22.69 -7.71
CA THR A 440 16.55 -22.20 -8.84
C THR A 440 15.97 -22.66 -10.18
N PHE A 441 15.67 -23.94 -10.33
CA PHE A 441 15.06 -24.47 -11.55
C PHE A 441 13.56 -24.18 -11.65
N LYS A 442 12.85 -24.06 -10.53
CA LYS A 442 11.43 -23.65 -10.50
C LYS A 442 11.27 -22.24 -11.09
N TYR A 443 11.98 -21.24 -10.56
CA TYR A 443 11.92 -19.87 -11.08
C TYR A 443 12.41 -19.76 -12.53
N LEU A 444 13.43 -20.54 -12.90
CA LEU A 444 13.92 -20.55 -14.28
C LEU A 444 12.88 -21.11 -15.26
N PHE A 445 12.20 -22.20 -14.90
CA PHE A 445 11.10 -22.74 -15.69
C PHE A 445 9.94 -21.74 -15.77
N LEU A 446 9.54 -21.15 -14.64
CA LEU A 446 8.44 -20.19 -14.56
C LEU A 446 8.69 -18.90 -15.33
N LEU A 447 9.96 -18.45 -15.42
CA LEU A 447 10.33 -17.27 -16.21
C LEU A 447 10.04 -17.47 -17.70
N PHE A 448 10.25 -18.68 -18.22
CA PHE A 448 10.00 -18.99 -19.63
C PHE A 448 8.62 -19.60 -19.90
N ALA A 449 7.91 -20.08 -18.89
CA ALA A 449 6.55 -20.59 -19.06
C ALA A 449 5.56 -19.45 -19.39
N GLU A 450 4.62 -19.73 -20.28
CA GLU A 450 3.42 -18.91 -20.47
C GLU A 450 2.29 -19.41 -19.57
N PRO A 451 1.29 -18.58 -19.23
CA PRO A 451 0.15 -19.02 -18.41
C PRO A 451 -0.58 -20.26 -18.97
N ALA A 452 -0.61 -20.42 -20.30
CA ALA A 452 -1.23 -21.58 -20.95
C ALA A 452 -0.43 -22.88 -20.79
N ASP A 453 0.84 -22.80 -20.40
CA ASP A 453 1.71 -23.96 -20.15
C ASP A 453 1.58 -24.48 -18.72
N LEU A 454 1.04 -23.66 -17.81
CA LEU A 454 0.96 -23.96 -16.39
C LEU A 454 -0.34 -24.68 -16.06
N VAL A 455 -0.23 -25.74 -15.28
CA VAL A 455 -1.39 -26.49 -14.75
C VAL A 455 -1.99 -25.85 -13.50
N LEU A 456 -1.25 -24.92 -12.89
CA LEU A 456 -1.61 -24.16 -11.71
C LEU A 456 -1.84 -22.70 -12.10
N ASP A 457 -2.90 -22.09 -11.59
CA ASP A 457 -3.03 -20.64 -11.59
C ASP A 457 -2.21 -20.09 -10.43
N LEU A 458 -0.97 -19.67 -10.72
CA LEU A 458 -0.04 -19.16 -9.71
C LEU A 458 -0.52 -17.88 -9.03
N ASP A 459 -1.47 -17.14 -9.63
CA ASP A 459 -2.03 -15.94 -9.03
C ASP A 459 -2.97 -16.27 -7.85
N GLU A 460 -3.38 -17.55 -7.68
CA GLU A 460 -4.09 -18.04 -6.49
C GLU A 460 -3.15 -18.32 -5.29
N PHE A 461 -1.83 -18.24 -5.48
CA PHE A 461 -0.83 -18.64 -4.48
C PHE A 461 0.15 -17.51 -4.15
N ILE A 462 0.84 -17.69 -3.03
CA ILE A 462 2.04 -16.94 -2.65
C ILE A 462 3.20 -17.90 -2.44
N PHE A 463 4.37 -17.52 -2.94
CA PHE A 463 5.62 -18.24 -2.70
C PHE A 463 6.13 -17.94 -1.29
N THR A 464 6.55 -18.95 -0.53
CA THR A 464 7.35 -18.76 0.68
C THR A 464 8.78 -18.32 0.32
N THR A 465 9.68 -18.22 1.30
CA THR A 465 11.11 -17.93 1.07
C THR A 465 11.85 -19.09 0.41
N GLU A 466 11.29 -20.31 0.42
CA GLU A 466 11.85 -21.51 -0.23
C GLU A 466 11.04 -21.87 -1.49
N ALA A 467 10.41 -20.86 -2.09
CA ALA A 467 9.53 -20.98 -3.26
C ALA A 467 8.38 -22.00 -3.13
N HIS A 468 7.92 -22.31 -1.91
CA HIS A 468 6.76 -23.18 -1.71
C HIS A 468 5.44 -22.45 -1.90
N LEU A 469 4.43 -23.14 -2.44
CA LEU A 469 3.15 -22.53 -2.77
C LEU A 469 2.16 -22.64 -1.60
N LEU A 470 1.74 -21.49 -1.07
CA LEU A 470 0.63 -21.39 -0.12
C LEU A 470 -0.55 -20.66 -0.76
N PRO A 471 -1.79 -21.16 -0.64
CA PRO A 471 -2.93 -20.57 -1.33
C PRO A 471 -3.44 -19.34 -0.60
N LEU A 472 -3.78 -18.29 -1.34
CA LEU A 472 -4.31 -17.04 -0.79
C LEU A 472 -5.67 -17.24 -0.09
N SER A 473 -6.36 -18.35 -0.35
CA SER A 473 -7.60 -18.74 0.35
C SER A 473 -7.41 -18.95 1.85
N LEU A 474 -6.18 -19.19 2.33
CA LEU A 474 -5.86 -19.28 3.76
C LEU A 474 -6.25 -18.01 4.51
N SER A 475 -6.22 -16.83 3.85
CA SER A 475 -6.68 -15.56 4.43
C SER A 475 -8.11 -15.62 4.99
N THR A 476 -9.00 -16.37 4.33
CA THR A 476 -10.42 -16.48 4.69
C THR A 476 -10.71 -17.54 5.77
N SER A 477 -9.81 -18.50 5.95
CA SER A 477 -10.01 -19.65 6.83
C SER A 477 -9.86 -19.31 8.32
N GLY A 478 -9.25 -18.16 8.66
CA GLY A 478 -9.01 -17.74 10.05
C GLY A 478 -10.26 -17.44 10.88
N ASN A 479 -11.42 -17.20 10.26
CA ASN A 479 -12.66 -16.93 10.99
C ASN A 479 -13.42 -18.20 11.43
N ALA A 480 -13.10 -19.37 10.86
CA ALA A 480 -13.78 -20.62 11.22
C ALA A 480 -13.31 -21.19 12.57
N SER A 481 -12.05 -20.93 12.95
CA SER A 481 -11.44 -21.47 14.18
C SER A 481 -11.89 -20.78 15.46
N ALA A 482 -12.60 -19.64 15.37
CA ALA A 482 -13.16 -18.94 16.53
C ALA A 482 -14.61 -19.36 16.86
N ALA A 483 -15.28 -20.13 16.00
CA ALA A 483 -16.73 -20.35 16.07
C ALA A 483 -17.18 -21.78 16.43
N GLN A 484 -16.28 -22.73 16.68
CA GLN A 484 -16.67 -24.12 16.98
C GLN A 484 -16.31 -24.56 18.40
N LEU A 485 -17.11 -24.10 19.36
CA LEU A 485 -17.39 -24.84 20.59
C LEU A 485 -18.82 -25.39 20.49
N ASN A 486 -18.97 -26.63 20.02
CA ASN A 486 -19.94 -27.64 20.48
C ASN A 486 -20.05 -28.81 19.48
N PRO A 487 -19.51 -30.01 19.79
CA PRO A 487 -19.60 -31.18 18.93
C PRO A 487 -20.82 -32.02 19.31
N SER A 488 -21.98 -31.78 18.72
CA SER A 488 -23.15 -32.69 18.80
C SER A 488 -24.21 -32.37 17.76
N ALA A 489 -23.97 -32.68 16.48
CA ALA A 489 -25.04 -33.02 15.52
C ALA A 489 -24.44 -33.33 14.12
N LEU A 490 -23.87 -34.52 13.95
CA LEU A 490 -23.70 -35.12 12.62
C LEU A 490 -24.60 -36.35 12.53
N LYS A 491 -25.75 -36.22 11.86
CA LYS A 491 -26.53 -37.35 11.31
C LYS A 491 -27.17 -36.98 9.97
N VAL A 492 -26.54 -37.51 8.92
CA VAL A 492 -27.02 -38.04 7.64
C VAL A 492 -28.53 -37.98 7.32
N ALA A 493 -28.89 -37.47 6.13
CA ALA A 493 -29.97 -38.00 5.25
C ALA A 493 -29.88 -37.48 3.79
N PRO A 494 -30.45 -38.19 2.78
CA PRO A 494 -30.04 -38.16 1.34
C PRO A 494 -31.02 -37.35 0.42
N PRO A 495 -30.83 -37.28 -0.92
CA PRO A 495 -31.26 -36.16 -1.76
C PRO A 495 -32.66 -36.31 -2.38
N ILE A 496 -33.43 -35.22 -2.49
CA ILE A 496 -34.67 -35.12 -3.29
C ILE A 496 -34.78 -33.75 -4.00
N GLU A 497 -35.21 -33.82 -5.26
CA GLU A 497 -35.47 -32.79 -6.28
C GLU A 497 -36.55 -31.72 -5.94
N PRO A 498 -36.69 -30.64 -6.75
CA PRO A 498 -37.08 -29.31 -6.26
C PRO A 498 -38.59 -29.05 -6.35
N THR A 499 -39.15 -28.45 -5.31
CA THR A 499 -40.43 -27.72 -5.40
C THR A 499 -40.34 -26.38 -4.67
N ALA A 500 -40.99 -25.38 -5.28
CA ALA A 500 -40.89 -23.98 -4.94
C ALA A 500 -41.76 -23.58 -3.73
N GLN A 501 -41.32 -22.48 -3.11
CA GLN A 501 -42.03 -21.50 -2.28
C GLN A 501 -41.87 -21.60 -0.75
N ASN A 502 -41.35 -20.47 -0.26
CA ASN A 502 -41.53 -19.81 1.05
C ASN A 502 -40.62 -20.23 2.21
N GLY A 503 -39.47 -19.53 2.26
CA GLY A 503 -39.24 -18.54 3.32
C GLY A 503 -38.58 -19.07 4.59
N HIS A 504 -37.26 -19.10 4.59
CA HIS A 504 -36.37 -18.64 5.67
C HIS A 504 -34.93 -18.75 5.15
N ASP A 505 -34.50 -17.77 4.36
CA ASP A 505 -33.10 -17.64 3.93
C ASP A 505 -32.25 -17.25 5.15
N LEU A 506 -31.51 -18.22 5.67
CA LEU A 506 -30.27 -17.96 6.39
C LEU A 506 -29.25 -17.59 5.31
N ASP A 507 -29.00 -16.29 5.17
CA ASP A 507 -27.96 -15.75 4.29
C ASP A 507 -26.60 -16.35 4.66
N GLU A 508 -26.18 -17.39 3.93
CA GLU A 508 -24.76 -17.67 3.68
C GLU A 508 -24.20 -16.50 2.87
N PRO A 509 -23.23 -15.71 3.38
CA PRO A 509 -22.55 -14.74 2.54
C PRO A 509 -21.60 -15.48 1.59
N ARG A 510 -22.14 -15.95 0.46
CA ARG A 510 -21.37 -16.16 -0.77
C ARG A 510 -21.01 -14.80 -1.36
N THR A 511 -20.08 -14.10 -0.72
CA THR A 511 -19.41 -12.91 -1.25
C THR A 511 -18.01 -13.31 -1.70
N CYS A 512 -17.76 -13.20 -3.00
CA CYS A 512 -16.41 -13.14 -3.53
C CYS A 512 -15.62 -12.04 -2.77
N PRO A 513 -14.37 -12.28 -2.36
CA PRO A 513 -13.57 -11.28 -1.68
C PRO A 513 -13.39 -10.06 -2.60
N SER A 514 -13.87 -8.91 -2.16
CA SER A 514 -13.67 -7.64 -2.85
C SER A 514 -12.20 -7.22 -2.77
N THR A 515 -11.53 -7.13 -3.92
CA THR A 515 -10.14 -6.63 -4.06
C THR A 515 -9.97 -5.16 -3.66
N LEU A 516 -11.07 -4.45 -3.35
CA LEU A 516 -11.03 -3.07 -2.84
C LEU A 516 -10.44 -2.96 -1.42
N HIS A 517 -10.48 -4.04 -0.64
CA HIS A 517 -10.06 -4.05 0.76
C HIS A 517 -8.70 -4.70 1.02
N LEU A 518 -8.10 -5.35 0.01
CA LEU A 518 -6.83 -6.08 0.18
C LEU A 518 -5.58 -5.22 -0.06
N PHE A 519 -5.70 -4.07 -0.72
CA PHE A 519 -4.53 -3.25 -1.07
C PHE A 519 -4.79 -1.73 -0.99
N PRO A 520 -3.82 -0.93 -0.51
CA PRO A 520 -3.84 0.52 -0.62
C PRO A 520 -3.96 1.01 -2.09
N GLU A 521 -4.55 2.18 -2.30
CA GLU A 521 -4.76 2.77 -3.65
C GLU A 521 -3.45 2.92 -4.46
N SER A 522 -2.32 3.10 -3.77
CA SER A 522 -0.98 3.18 -4.35
C SER A 522 -0.52 1.89 -5.03
N VAL A 523 -0.95 0.73 -4.52
CA VAL A 523 -0.62 -0.60 -5.06
C VAL A 523 -1.58 -0.99 -6.19
N ARG A 524 -2.82 -0.48 -6.16
CA ARG A 524 -3.86 -0.77 -7.17
C ARG A 524 -3.66 -0.06 -8.52
N ARG A 525 -3.10 1.15 -8.55
CA ARG A 525 -2.96 1.94 -9.80
C ARG A 525 -2.12 1.24 -10.89
N PRO A 526 -0.96 0.63 -10.57
CA PRO A 526 -0.19 -0.14 -11.55
C PRO A 526 -0.90 -1.42 -12.03
N LEU A 527 -1.69 -2.06 -11.16
CA LEU A 527 -2.37 -3.34 -11.41
C LEU A 527 -3.76 -3.20 -12.05
N LYS A 528 -4.24 -1.97 -12.23
CA LYS A 528 -5.61 -1.65 -12.68
C LYS A 528 -5.99 -2.25 -14.04
N ASN A 529 -5.02 -2.50 -14.91
CA ASN A 529 -5.26 -3.04 -16.25
C ASN A 529 -5.28 -4.58 -16.29
N MET A 530 -4.88 -5.27 -15.21
CA MET A 530 -4.82 -6.74 -15.15
C MET A 530 -6.09 -7.41 -14.59
N VAL A 531 -7.06 -6.63 -14.07
CA VAL A 531 -8.23 -7.17 -13.35
C VAL A 531 -9.57 -6.87 -14.05
N ASN A 532 -9.55 -6.34 -15.28
CA ASN A 532 -10.79 -6.13 -16.03
C ASN A 532 -11.21 -7.40 -16.76
N GLY A 533 -12.03 -8.24 -16.11
CA GLY A 533 -12.76 -9.32 -16.81
C GLY A 533 -13.27 -10.49 -15.96
N MET A 534 -12.84 -10.65 -14.71
CA MET A 534 -12.98 -11.94 -14.01
C MET A 534 -14.18 -12.09 -13.05
N CYS A 535 -15.21 -11.25 -13.12
CA CYS A 535 -16.42 -11.50 -12.34
C CYS A 535 -17.70 -11.15 -13.12
N PRO A 536 -18.78 -11.95 -12.99
CA PRO A 536 -20.06 -11.64 -13.60
C PRO A 536 -20.58 -10.34 -13.00
N ARG A 537 -20.78 -9.32 -13.84
CA ARG A 537 -21.35 -8.03 -13.43
C ARG A 537 -22.79 -8.24 -12.93
N ARG A 538 -22.98 -8.29 -11.60
CA ARG A 538 -24.28 -7.95 -11.01
C ARG A 538 -24.41 -6.43 -11.02
N SER A 539 -25.28 -5.94 -11.91
CA SER A 539 -25.74 -4.56 -11.90
C SER A 539 -26.59 -4.33 -10.65
N HIS A 540 -25.96 -3.94 -9.54
CA HIS A 540 -26.69 -3.40 -8.41
C HIS A 540 -27.10 -1.97 -8.74
N ARG A 541 -28.41 -1.74 -8.81
CA ARG A 541 -28.98 -0.40 -9.03
C ARG A 541 -28.72 0.42 -7.76
N ARG A 542 -27.91 1.47 -7.87
CA ARG A 542 -27.63 2.40 -6.78
C ARG A 542 -28.93 3.09 -6.32
N LYS A 543 -29.16 3.15 -5.01
CA LYS A 543 -30.32 3.82 -4.38
C LYS A 543 -30.12 5.34 -4.36
N LEU A 544 -28.88 5.81 -4.15
CA LEU A 544 -28.55 7.24 -4.23
C LEU A 544 -27.08 7.46 -4.61
N HIS A 545 -26.85 8.30 -5.62
CA HIS A 545 -25.51 8.80 -5.94
C HIS A 545 -25.20 10.09 -5.20
N ALA A 546 -23.94 10.31 -4.84
CA ALA A 546 -23.51 11.51 -4.15
C ALA A 546 -23.78 12.80 -4.95
N VAL A 547 -23.66 12.74 -6.29
CA VAL A 547 -24.01 13.85 -7.20
C VAL A 547 -25.49 14.25 -7.10
N GLN A 548 -26.36 13.30 -6.76
CA GLN A 548 -27.80 13.53 -6.68
C GLN A 548 -28.24 13.93 -5.26
N PHE A 549 -27.35 13.84 -4.28
CA PHE A 549 -27.68 14.10 -2.89
C PHE A 549 -28.04 15.56 -2.65
N GLN A 550 -29.12 15.78 -1.91
CA GLN A 550 -29.63 17.11 -1.57
C GLN A 550 -30.02 17.13 -0.10
N VAL A 551 -29.35 17.98 0.69
CA VAL A 551 -29.53 18.08 2.15
C VAL A 551 -30.96 18.52 2.54
N GLY A 552 -31.70 19.14 1.61
CA GLY A 552 -33.09 19.53 1.78
C GLY A 552 -34.13 18.50 1.35
N ASN A 553 -33.73 17.39 0.71
CA ASN A 553 -34.68 16.37 0.24
C ASN A 553 -34.92 15.31 1.35
N PRO A 554 -36.15 15.15 1.88
CA PRO A 554 -36.43 14.23 2.97
C PRO A 554 -36.20 12.75 2.60
N GLU A 555 -36.33 12.37 1.33
CA GLU A 555 -36.06 11.01 0.86
C GLU A 555 -34.56 10.72 0.83
N HIS A 556 -33.74 11.70 0.40
CA HIS A 556 -32.29 11.58 0.41
C HIS A 556 -31.74 11.51 1.84
N MET A 557 -32.28 12.32 2.74
CA MET A 557 -31.94 12.28 4.17
C MET A 557 -32.36 10.99 4.87
N LYS A 558 -33.39 10.31 4.35
CA LYS A 558 -33.77 8.97 4.82
C LYS A 558 -32.83 7.91 4.26
N ALA A 559 -32.54 7.94 2.96
CA ALA A 559 -31.61 7.00 2.32
C ALA A 559 -30.21 7.06 2.95
N VAL A 560 -29.67 8.26 3.19
CA VAL A 560 -28.35 8.46 3.82
C VAL A 560 -28.32 7.93 5.25
N ARG A 561 -29.42 8.05 6.02
CA ARG A 561 -29.54 7.44 7.35
C ARG A 561 -29.65 5.93 7.31
N ASP A 562 -30.47 5.38 6.41
CA ASP A 562 -30.62 3.94 6.22
C ASP A 562 -29.27 3.30 5.81
N MET A 563 -28.44 4.04 5.07
CA MET A 563 -27.06 3.70 4.72
C MET A 563 -26.04 3.88 5.86
N GLY A 564 -26.46 4.21 7.09
CA GLY A 564 -25.56 4.32 8.26
C GLY A 564 -24.71 5.60 8.30
N ILE A 565 -25.08 6.64 7.55
CA ILE A 565 -24.38 7.93 7.51
C ILE A 565 -25.14 8.95 8.36
N ALA A 566 -24.46 9.51 9.36
CA ALA A 566 -24.91 10.63 10.16
C ALA A 566 -24.35 11.95 9.61
N ILE A 567 -25.18 12.99 9.52
CA ILE A 567 -24.78 14.33 9.09
C ILE A 567 -24.72 15.22 10.33
N ILE A 568 -23.52 15.75 10.62
CA ILE A 568 -23.24 16.62 11.76
C ILE A 568 -22.91 18.01 11.22
N THR A 569 -23.65 19.02 11.67
CA THR A 569 -23.37 20.42 11.31
C THR A 569 -22.35 20.99 12.30
N LEU A 570 -21.19 21.42 11.81
CA LEU A 570 -20.15 22.05 12.62
C LEU A 570 -20.46 23.53 12.88
N PRO A 571 -19.92 24.14 13.96
CA PRO A 571 -20.16 25.55 14.30
C PRO A 571 -19.71 26.56 13.24
N ASP A 572 -18.85 26.13 12.32
CA ASP A 572 -18.33 26.92 11.19
C ASP A 572 -19.20 26.81 9.90
N GLY A 573 -20.33 26.12 10.01
CA GLY A 573 -21.28 25.91 8.91
C GLY A 573 -20.89 24.78 7.95
N ARG A 574 -19.80 24.03 8.23
CA ARG A 574 -19.44 22.84 7.44
C ARG A 574 -20.28 21.64 7.87
N LEU A 575 -20.63 20.80 6.90
CA LEU A 575 -21.31 19.52 7.14
C LEU A 575 -20.25 18.43 7.24
N GLN A 576 -20.23 17.71 8.36
CA GLN A 576 -19.41 16.53 8.57
C GLN A 576 -20.27 15.29 8.43
N LEU A 577 -19.93 14.44 7.46
CA LEU A 577 -20.58 13.15 7.27
C LEU A 577 -19.79 12.08 8.05
N LEU A 578 -20.47 11.32 8.89
CA LEU A 578 -19.89 10.23 9.68
C LEU A 578 -20.60 8.93 9.33
N HIS A 579 -19.89 7.97 8.75
CA HIS A 579 -20.43 6.65 8.44
C HIS A 579 -20.07 5.63 9.51
N THR A 580 -21.04 4.81 9.92
CA THR A 580 -20.88 3.74 10.91
C THR A 580 -21.70 2.53 10.51
N PHE A 581 -21.05 1.39 10.33
CA PHE A 581 -21.69 0.14 9.90
C PHE A 581 -22.84 -0.30 10.83
N ALA A 582 -22.69 -0.11 12.15
CA ALA A 582 -23.71 -0.47 13.13
C ALA A 582 -25.00 0.35 13.03
N ASN A 583 -24.96 1.52 12.39
CA ASN A 583 -26.11 2.42 12.25
C ASN A 583 -26.84 2.24 10.92
N ALA A 584 -26.33 1.39 10.02
CA ALA A 584 -26.98 1.06 8.77
C ALA A 584 -28.10 0.03 8.98
N ARG A 585 -29.14 0.09 8.13
CA ARG A 585 -30.31 -0.79 8.22
C ARG A 585 -29.98 -2.25 7.88
N SER A 586 -29.00 -2.48 7.01
CA SER A 586 -28.52 -3.80 6.62
C SER A 586 -27.05 -3.74 6.21
N ALA A 587 -26.40 -4.91 6.10
CA ALA A 587 -25.02 -4.98 5.59
C ALA A 587 -24.90 -4.40 4.16
N SER A 588 -25.89 -4.65 3.31
CA SER A 588 -25.97 -4.07 1.96
C SER A 588 -26.12 -2.54 1.98
N ASP A 589 -26.89 -1.99 2.93
CA ASP A 589 -27.02 -0.53 3.10
C ASP A 589 -25.72 0.11 3.61
N ALA A 590 -24.97 -0.59 4.46
CA ALA A 590 -23.67 -0.12 4.96
C ALA A 590 -22.60 -0.08 3.85
N GLU A 591 -22.59 -1.08 2.97
CA GLU A 591 -21.73 -1.07 1.77
C GLU A 591 -22.09 0.08 0.84
N GLU A 592 -23.39 0.34 0.65
CA GLU A 592 -23.86 1.45 -0.16
C GLU A 592 -23.51 2.82 0.47
N GLY A 593 -23.59 2.93 1.79
CA GLY A 593 -23.14 4.10 2.56
C GLY A 593 -21.66 4.37 2.39
N LEU A 594 -20.83 3.33 2.36
CA LEU A 594 -19.40 3.46 2.11
C LEU A 594 -19.11 3.98 0.68
N GLN A 595 -19.81 3.46 -0.32
CA GLN A 595 -19.70 3.94 -1.71
C GLN A 595 -20.16 5.39 -1.86
N PHE A 596 -21.27 5.74 -1.22
CA PHE A 596 -21.80 7.11 -1.21
C PHE A 596 -20.80 8.10 -0.56
N MET A 597 -20.17 7.72 0.56
CA MET A 597 -19.11 8.51 1.20
C MET A 597 -17.88 8.70 0.31
N GLN A 598 -17.48 7.65 -0.41
CA GLN A 598 -16.35 7.73 -1.34
C GLN A 598 -16.63 8.69 -2.49
N GLU A 599 -17.82 8.65 -3.08
CA GLU A 599 -18.23 9.62 -4.11
C GLU A 599 -18.28 11.06 -3.57
N MET A 600 -18.73 11.27 -2.33
CA MET A 600 -18.70 12.59 -1.68
C MET A 600 -17.27 13.12 -1.50
N VAL A 601 -16.31 12.25 -1.15
CA VAL A 601 -14.89 12.61 -1.04
C VAL A 601 -14.29 12.91 -2.42
N GLU A 602 -14.63 12.14 -3.45
CA GLU A 602 -14.17 12.38 -4.82
C GLU A 602 -14.75 13.68 -5.39
N LEU A 603 -16.02 13.99 -5.15
CA LEU A 603 -16.63 15.27 -5.50
C LEU A 603 -15.95 16.44 -4.77
N SER A 604 -15.62 16.26 -3.49
CA SER A 604 -14.88 17.25 -2.70
C SER A 604 -13.46 17.47 -3.24
N LYS A 605 -12.75 16.39 -3.63
CA LYS A 605 -11.41 16.46 -4.25
C LYS A 605 -11.45 17.09 -5.64
N ALA A 606 -12.46 16.75 -6.45
CA ALA A 606 -12.65 17.33 -7.79
C ALA A 606 -12.97 18.83 -7.71
N GLN A 607 -13.73 19.27 -6.70
CA GLN A 607 -13.91 20.70 -6.41
C GLN A 607 -12.62 21.37 -5.92
N ALA A 608 -11.77 20.68 -5.16
CA ALA A 608 -10.49 21.20 -4.70
C ALA A 608 -9.40 21.24 -5.79
N GLN A 609 -9.58 20.51 -6.90
CA GLN A 609 -8.64 20.41 -8.04
C GLN A 609 -9.13 21.11 -9.32
N ALA A 610 -10.16 21.95 -9.22
CA ALA A 610 -10.59 22.77 -10.35
C ALA A 610 -9.45 23.74 -10.79
N PRO A 611 -9.28 23.96 -12.11
CA PRO A 611 -8.13 24.70 -12.66
C PRO A 611 -8.12 26.17 -12.21
N ASP A 612 -6.93 26.69 -11.93
CA ASP A 612 -6.55 28.10 -11.68
C ASP A 612 -7.68 29.13 -11.88
N SER A 613 -8.55 29.30 -10.88
CA SER A 613 -9.39 30.49 -10.82
C SER A 613 -8.51 31.63 -10.33
N THR A 614 -8.15 32.56 -11.22
CA THR A 614 -7.37 33.74 -10.85
C THR A 614 -8.12 34.55 -9.79
N PRO A 615 -7.41 35.10 -8.77
CA PRO A 615 -8.05 35.98 -7.79
C PRO A 615 -8.76 37.13 -8.49
N LEU A 616 -9.93 37.53 -8.01
CA LEU A 616 -10.62 38.73 -8.47
C LEU A 616 -10.30 39.90 -7.54
N THR A 617 -10.61 41.11 -7.98
CA THR A 617 -10.44 42.32 -7.19
C THR A 617 -11.72 43.14 -7.15
N VAL A 618 -12.01 43.70 -5.98
CA VAL A 618 -13.04 44.70 -5.76
C VAL A 618 -12.32 46.03 -5.53
N SER A 619 -12.52 47.00 -6.42
CA SER A 619 -11.85 48.30 -6.29
C SER A 619 -12.81 49.47 -6.38
N TYR A 620 -12.52 50.52 -5.62
CA TYR A 620 -13.30 51.77 -5.58
C TYR A 620 -12.37 52.95 -5.31
N ARG A 621 -12.84 54.17 -5.60
CA ARG A 621 -12.08 55.40 -5.35
C ARG A 621 -12.63 56.10 -4.10
N VAL A 622 -11.74 56.50 -3.21
CA VAL A 622 -12.08 57.34 -2.06
C VAL A 622 -11.81 58.80 -2.44
N ALA A 623 -12.81 59.66 -2.30
CA ALA A 623 -12.67 61.09 -2.59
C ALA A 623 -11.66 61.75 -1.64
N ALA A 624 -10.99 62.80 -2.12
CA ALA A 624 -10.05 63.56 -1.30
C ALA A 624 -10.78 64.19 -0.10
N SER A 625 -10.22 64.04 1.09
CA SER A 625 -10.66 64.72 2.32
C SER A 625 -9.60 65.74 2.71
N ALA A 626 -9.94 66.65 3.64
CA ALA A 626 -9.05 67.73 4.08
C ALA A 626 -7.65 67.26 4.57
N HIS A 627 -7.47 65.96 4.83
CA HIS A 627 -6.24 65.37 5.37
C HIS A 627 -5.69 64.20 4.52
N THR A 628 -6.39 63.77 3.45
CA THR A 628 -5.98 62.59 2.65
C THR A 628 -6.27 62.79 1.16
N PRO A 629 -5.29 62.60 0.27
CA PRO A 629 -5.50 62.65 -1.17
C PRO A 629 -6.43 61.53 -1.65
N ALA A 630 -7.09 61.77 -2.79
CA ALA A 630 -7.90 60.76 -3.43
C ALA A 630 -7.02 59.56 -3.81
N HIS A 631 -7.45 58.37 -3.42
CA HIS A 631 -6.71 57.13 -3.69
C HIS A 631 -7.67 56.01 -4.08
N LYS A 632 -7.14 55.02 -4.81
CA LYS A 632 -7.88 53.82 -5.21
C LYS A 632 -7.62 52.72 -4.19
N VAL A 633 -8.69 52.16 -3.62
CA VAL A 633 -8.62 50.98 -2.77
C VAL A 633 -8.83 49.75 -3.63
N VAL A 634 -8.01 48.71 -3.42
CA VAL A 634 -8.10 47.42 -4.13
C VAL A 634 -8.15 46.33 -3.08
N LEU A 635 -9.28 45.61 -3.03
CA LEU A 635 -9.52 44.48 -2.13
C LEU A 635 -9.43 43.18 -2.93
N THR A 636 -8.72 42.20 -2.39
CA THR A 636 -8.61 40.88 -3.00
C THR A 636 -9.86 40.06 -2.71
N ALA A 637 -10.45 39.45 -3.75
CA ALA A 637 -11.71 38.74 -3.68
C ALA A 637 -11.58 37.29 -4.17
N GLY A 638 -12.25 36.37 -3.49
CA GLY A 638 -12.39 34.99 -3.93
C GLY A 638 -13.35 34.88 -5.13
N PRO A 639 -13.06 34.02 -6.13
CA PRO A 639 -13.91 33.86 -7.30
C PRO A 639 -15.13 32.95 -7.00
N ALA A 640 -16.04 32.84 -7.96
CA ALA A 640 -17.15 31.88 -7.94
C ALA A 640 -17.01 30.90 -9.11
N HIS A 641 -17.32 29.62 -8.89
CA HIS A 641 -17.41 28.58 -9.94
C HIS A 641 -18.77 28.60 -10.67
N PHE A 642 -19.58 29.61 -10.42
CA PHE A 642 -20.88 29.84 -11.06
C PHE A 642 -21.00 31.34 -11.38
N GLY A 643 -21.94 31.69 -12.26
CA GLY A 643 -22.05 33.06 -12.74
C GLY A 643 -21.09 33.35 -13.90
N ARG A 644 -21.07 34.62 -14.31
CA ARG A 644 -20.17 35.08 -15.38
C ARG A 644 -18.75 35.25 -14.85
N GLU A 645 -17.81 34.57 -15.47
CA GLU A 645 -16.38 34.68 -15.18
C GLU A 645 -15.78 35.93 -15.82
N LEU A 646 -15.02 36.72 -15.06
CA LEU A 646 -14.34 37.92 -15.56
C LEU A 646 -12.90 37.55 -15.95
N LYS A 647 -12.60 37.46 -17.25
CA LYS A 647 -11.26 37.14 -17.78
C LYS A 647 -10.63 38.34 -18.49
N GLY A 648 -9.33 38.53 -18.30
CA GLY A 648 -8.57 39.57 -19.01
C GLY A 648 -9.12 40.97 -18.75
N ASN A 649 -9.43 41.73 -19.81
CA ASN A 649 -9.86 43.14 -19.71
C ASN A 649 -11.35 43.33 -19.35
N GLU A 650 -12.09 42.26 -19.08
CA GLU A 650 -13.48 42.36 -18.64
C GLU A 650 -13.59 42.95 -17.23
N ARG A 651 -14.45 43.96 -17.06
CA ARG A 651 -14.76 44.57 -15.77
C ARG A 651 -16.23 44.94 -15.69
N VAL A 652 -16.80 44.81 -14.49
CA VAL A 652 -18.14 45.31 -14.18
C VAL A 652 -18.00 46.49 -13.24
N VAL A 653 -18.55 47.64 -13.65
CA VAL A 653 -18.50 48.89 -12.92
C VAL A 653 -19.94 49.36 -12.71
N ALA A 654 -20.37 49.45 -11.46
CA ALA A 654 -21.68 49.98 -11.09
C ALA A 654 -21.69 50.45 -9.62
N SER A 655 -22.66 51.28 -9.27
CA SER A 655 -22.92 51.62 -7.86
C SER A 655 -23.35 50.38 -7.07
N VAL A 656 -22.97 50.31 -5.81
CA VAL A 656 -23.37 49.21 -4.92
C VAL A 656 -24.70 49.48 -4.21
N ALA A 657 -25.40 48.41 -3.86
CA ALA A 657 -26.59 48.47 -3.01
C ALA A 657 -26.62 47.25 -2.08
N LEU A 658 -26.94 47.47 -0.79
CA LEU A 658 -27.14 46.38 0.16
C LEU A 658 -28.48 45.71 -0.11
N ALA A 659 -28.50 44.37 -0.10
CA ALA A 659 -29.74 43.63 -0.19
C ALA A 659 -30.51 43.62 1.15
N GLU A 660 -31.83 43.61 1.08
CA GLU A 660 -32.73 43.54 2.23
C GLU A 660 -33.66 42.32 2.07
N PRO A 661 -33.55 41.27 2.92
CA PRO A 661 -32.57 41.08 4.00
C PRO A 661 -31.17 40.75 3.46
N LEU A 662 -30.12 41.13 4.21
CA LEU A 662 -28.72 41.01 3.79
C LEU A 662 -28.29 39.57 3.46
N ARG A 663 -28.87 38.57 4.13
CA ARG A 663 -28.56 37.15 3.90
C ARG A 663 -29.17 36.58 2.63
N VAL A 664 -30.21 37.19 2.04
CA VAL A 664 -30.84 36.74 0.77
C VAL A 664 -31.20 35.24 0.75
N CYS A 665 -31.56 34.67 1.90
CA CYS A 665 -32.05 33.28 2.00
C CYS A 665 -33.58 33.18 1.91
N ALA A 666 -34.27 34.32 1.90
CA ALA A 666 -35.70 34.48 1.69
C ALA A 666 -35.95 35.46 0.53
N ALA A 667 -37.22 35.73 0.22
CA ALA A 667 -37.59 36.74 -0.77
C ALA A 667 -37.03 38.13 -0.38
N LEU A 668 -36.55 38.87 -1.38
CA LEU A 668 -36.07 40.25 -1.21
C LEU A 668 -37.24 41.19 -0.97
N GLU A 669 -37.12 42.07 0.02
CA GLU A 669 -38.18 43.03 0.37
C GLU A 669 -38.26 44.17 -0.67
N GLN A 670 -37.11 44.61 -1.18
CA GLN A 670 -37.01 45.76 -2.09
C GLN A 670 -36.13 45.47 -3.30
N PRO A 671 -36.55 44.54 -4.20
CA PRO A 671 -35.73 44.11 -5.33
C PRO A 671 -35.39 45.26 -6.29
N GLN A 672 -36.25 46.27 -6.40
CA GLN A 672 -36.05 47.42 -7.29
C GLN A 672 -34.78 48.23 -6.97
N LYS A 673 -34.29 48.22 -5.71
CA LYS A 673 -33.05 48.91 -5.32
C LYS A 673 -31.80 48.28 -5.93
N LEU A 674 -31.86 47.00 -6.30
CA LEU A 674 -30.71 46.26 -6.85
C LEU A 674 -30.58 46.41 -8.36
N LYS A 675 -31.62 46.93 -9.04
CA LYS A 675 -31.65 47.02 -10.50
C LYS A 675 -30.52 47.91 -11.04
N GLY A 676 -29.64 47.32 -11.85
CA GLY A 676 -28.49 48.02 -12.44
C GLY A 676 -27.31 48.24 -11.48
N ARG A 677 -27.37 47.73 -10.25
CA ARG A 677 -26.36 47.90 -9.19
C ARG A 677 -25.64 46.59 -8.87
N ILE A 678 -24.48 46.67 -8.23
CA ILE A 678 -23.80 45.50 -7.66
C ILE A 678 -24.40 45.23 -6.27
N ALA A 679 -24.99 44.05 -6.09
CA ALA A 679 -25.63 43.66 -4.85
C ALA A 679 -24.59 43.25 -3.79
N VAL A 680 -24.62 43.89 -2.61
CA VAL A 680 -23.81 43.51 -1.45
C VAL A 680 -24.67 42.62 -0.54
N ILE A 681 -24.21 41.39 -0.31
CA ILE A 681 -24.97 40.35 0.38
C ILE A 681 -24.09 39.62 1.39
N GLU A 682 -24.67 39.10 2.47
CA GLU A 682 -23.95 38.39 3.53
C GLU A 682 -24.04 36.87 3.36
N ARG A 683 -22.97 36.17 3.74
CA ARG A 683 -22.99 34.72 3.95
C ARG A 683 -24.09 34.33 4.95
N GLY A 684 -24.81 33.26 4.64
CA GLY A 684 -25.92 32.78 5.47
C GLY A 684 -26.19 31.29 5.22
N ASP A 685 -27.32 30.78 5.73
CA ASP A 685 -27.61 29.34 5.81
C ASP A 685 -28.13 28.71 4.50
N CYS A 686 -27.98 29.41 3.37
CA CYS A 686 -28.42 28.98 2.04
C CYS A 686 -27.27 29.07 1.02
N MET A 687 -27.37 28.31 -0.07
CA MET A 687 -26.34 28.21 -1.10
C MET A 687 -26.00 29.57 -1.73
N PHE A 688 -24.73 29.81 -2.05
CA PHE A 688 -24.29 31.06 -2.69
C PHE A 688 -24.96 31.29 -4.05
N ILE A 689 -25.15 30.23 -4.83
CA ILE A 689 -25.81 30.30 -6.14
C ILE A 689 -27.29 30.71 -6.04
N ASP A 690 -28.01 30.28 -5.00
CA ASP A 690 -29.41 30.70 -4.78
C ASP A 690 -29.51 32.19 -4.46
N LYS A 691 -28.53 32.72 -3.73
CA LYS A 691 -28.45 34.17 -3.47
C LYS A 691 -28.20 34.92 -4.77
N ALA A 692 -27.28 34.42 -5.59
CA ALA A 692 -26.94 35.02 -6.90
C ALA A 692 -28.17 35.05 -7.83
N ARG A 693 -28.92 33.95 -7.93
CA ARG A 693 -30.20 33.90 -8.69
C ARG A 693 -31.20 34.94 -8.20
N ARG A 694 -31.36 35.09 -6.89
CA ARG A 694 -32.32 36.04 -6.31
C ARG A 694 -31.95 37.49 -6.60
N VAL A 695 -30.68 37.86 -6.49
CA VAL A 695 -30.23 39.22 -6.81
C VAL A 695 -30.20 39.50 -8.31
N GLU A 696 -29.90 38.50 -9.14
CA GLU A 696 -30.00 38.59 -10.59
C GLU A 696 -31.45 38.76 -11.04
N ALA A 697 -32.39 38.00 -10.46
CA ALA A 697 -33.83 38.17 -10.69
C ALA A 697 -34.34 39.56 -10.25
N ALA A 698 -33.67 40.19 -9.29
CA ALA A 698 -33.91 41.58 -8.88
C ALA A 698 -33.26 42.62 -9.81
N GLY A 699 -32.49 42.19 -10.82
CA GLY A 699 -31.86 43.04 -11.82
C GLY A 699 -30.46 43.55 -11.45
N ALA A 700 -29.78 42.94 -10.47
CA ALA A 700 -28.39 43.25 -10.16
C ALA A 700 -27.48 42.92 -11.36
N VAL A 701 -26.38 43.66 -11.51
CA VAL A 701 -25.37 43.46 -12.58
C VAL A 701 -24.13 42.70 -12.10
N GLY A 702 -24.04 42.43 -10.80
CA GLY A 702 -22.97 41.70 -10.13
C GLY A 702 -23.31 41.53 -8.65
N ALA A 703 -22.58 40.66 -7.94
CA ALA A 703 -22.79 40.44 -6.51
C ALA A 703 -21.47 40.29 -5.73
N ILE A 704 -21.44 40.88 -4.53
CA ILE A 704 -20.34 40.78 -3.57
C ILE A 704 -20.87 40.08 -2.31
N VAL A 705 -20.35 38.89 -2.04
CA VAL A 705 -20.69 38.10 -0.86
C VAL A 705 -19.70 38.41 0.26
N LEU A 706 -20.20 38.86 1.39
CA LEU A 706 -19.41 39.18 2.58
C LEU A 706 -19.35 37.99 3.52
N ASP A 707 -18.15 37.62 3.96
CA ASP A 707 -17.95 36.64 5.02
C ASP A 707 -18.44 37.19 6.36
N ASN A 708 -19.07 36.32 7.15
CA ASN A 708 -19.52 36.62 8.50
C ASN A 708 -18.64 35.98 9.59
N THR A 709 -17.54 35.33 9.19
CA THR A 709 -16.57 34.72 10.12
C THR A 709 -15.68 35.77 10.77
N GLY A 710 -15.69 35.82 12.10
CA GLY A 710 -14.88 36.75 12.90
C GLY A 710 -13.38 36.71 12.59
N GLY A 711 -12.82 37.83 12.12
CA GLY A 711 -11.38 38.01 11.93
C GLY A 711 -10.80 37.47 10.63
N SER A 712 -11.61 37.00 9.68
CA SER A 712 -11.11 36.53 8.38
C SER A 712 -10.58 37.67 7.51
N SER A 713 -9.45 37.46 6.82
CA SER A 713 -8.88 38.39 5.85
C SER A 713 -8.24 37.65 4.67
N SER A 714 -8.12 38.33 3.53
CA SER A 714 -7.37 37.82 2.38
C SER A 714 -5.88 37.54 2.64
N SER A 715 -5.29 38.11 3.70
CA SER A 715 -3.89 37.90 4.09
C SER A 715 -3.67 36.76 5.09
N THR A 716 -4.70 36.36 5.84
CA THR A 716 -4.60 35.36 6.93
C THR A 716 -5.39 34.09 6.67
N SER A 717 -6.37 34.15 5.76
CA SER A 717 -7.27 33.03 5.43
C SER A 717 -6.95 32.48 4.04
N SER A 718 -7.01 31.15 3.89
CA SER A 718 -6.82 30.50 2.58
C SER A 718 -7.93 30.92 1.62
N MET A 719 -7.54 31.44 0.45
CA MET A 719 -8.49 31.77 -0.61
C MET A 719 -9.23 30.52 -1.09
N PHE A 720 -10.53 30.64 -1.30
CA PHE A 720 -11.37 29.59 -1.86
C PHE A 720 -12.31 30.22 -2.88
N ALA A 721 -12.85 29.37 -3.75
CA ALA A 721 -13.81 29.75 -4.76
C ALA A 721 -15.19 29.22 -4.39
N MET A 722 -16.23 30.06 -4.50
CA MET A 722 -17.59 29.68 -4.13
C MET A 722 -18.14 28.64 -5.11
N SER A 723 -18.53 27.46 -4.62
CA SER A 723 -19.11 26.40 -5.44
C SER A 723 -20.60 26.61 -5.72
N GLY A 724 -21.04 26.27 -6.93
CA GLY A 724 -22.44 26.27 -7.34
C GLY A 724 -23.09 24.90 -7.17
N ASP A 725 -24.33 24.76 -7.63
CA ASP A 725 -25.08 23.48 -7.66
C ASP A 725 -24.91 22.69 -8.97
N GLY A 726 -24.02 23.15 -9.86
CA GLY A 726 -23.73 22.52 -11.16
C GLY A 726 -24.64 22.97 -12.30
N THR A 727 -25.63 23.84 -12.06
CA THR A 727 -26.44 24.44 -13.12
C THR A 727 -25.87 25.81 -13.54
N ASN A 728 -25.87 26.08 -14.84
CA ASN A 728 -25.28 27.29 -15.43
C ASN A 728 -26.36 28.34 -15.77
N ASP A 729 -27.17 28.72 -14.79
CA ASP A 729 -28.32 29.62 -14.95
C ASP A 729 -28.11 31.03 -14.37
N VAL A 730 -26.96 31.28 -13.74
CA VAL A 730 -26.56 32.61 -13.27
C VAL A 730 -25.64 33.27 -14.30
N HIS A 731 -25.91 34.53 -14.68
CA HIS A 731 -25.18 35.25 -15.73
C HIS A 731 -24.48 36.54 -15.27
N ILE A 732 -24.56 36.87 -13.98
CA ILE A 732 -23.81 37.97 -13.36
C ILE A 732 -22.51 37.48 -12.71
N PRO A 733 -21.45 38.30 -12.62
CA PRO A 733 -20.25 37.96 -11.86
C PRO A 733 -20.50 38.03 -10.35
N VAL A 734 -19.93 37.07 -9.62
CA VAL A 734 -20.07 36.96 -8.17
C VAL A 734 -18.70 36.80 -7.52
N VAL A 735 -18.43 37.60 -6.49
CA VAL A 735 -17.14 37.62 -5.77
C VAL A 735 -17.33 37.48 -4.27
N PHE A 736 -16.31 36.96 -3.58
CA PHE A 736 -16.31 36.78 -2.13
C PHE A 736 -15.29 37.69 -1.44
N LEU A 737 -15.71 38.45 -0.42
CA LEU A 737 -14.82 39.23 0.44
C LEU A 737 -14.81 38.68 1.86
N PHE A 738 -13.60 38.49 2.40
CA PHE A 738 -13.39 38.17 3.80
C PHE A 738 -13.82 39.33 4.70
N GLN A 739 -14.07 39.05 5.98
CA GLN A 739 -14.74 39.99 6.88
C GLN A 739 -13.97 41.32 7.03
N GLN A 740 -12.65 41.28 7.21
CA GLN A 740 -11.84 42.50 7.36
C GLN A 740 -11.85 43.37 6.10
N ASP A 741 -11.81 42.74 4.92
CA ASP A 741 -11.86 43.43 3.63
C ASP A 741 -13.27 43.99 3.36
N ALA A 742 -14.31 43.22 3.73
CA ALA A 742 -15.71 43.62 3.68
C ALA A 742 -16.02 44.85 4.55
N LEU A 743 -15.40 44.95 5.73
CA LEU A 743 -15.59 46.11 6.62
C LEU A 743 -15.09 47.42 5.99
N GLN A 744 -13.99 47.37 5.22
CA GLN A 744 -13.49 48.55 4.51
C GLN A 744 -14.48 49.01 3.42
N LEU A 745 -15.03 48.05 2.67
CA LEU A 745 -16.06 48.32 1.67
C LEU A 745 -17.32 48.89 2.31
N LEU A 746 -17.84 48.26 3.38
CA LEU A 746 -19.04 48.73 4.08
C LEU A 746 -18.85 50.13 4.68
N GLN A 747 -17.66 50.45 5.21
CA GLN A 747 -17.33 51.78 5.67
C GLN A 747 -17.38 52.80 4.53
N ALA A 748 -16.81 52.47 3.36
CA ALA A 748 -16.87 53.35 2.19
C ALA A 748 -18.31 53.58 1.70
N VAL A 749 -19.13 52.53 1.64
CA VAL A 749 -20.56 52.62 1.26
C VAL A 749 -21.38 53.41 2.27
N SER A 750 -21.03 53.37 3.55
CA SER A 750 -21.70 54.18 4.57
C SER A 750 -21.43 55.69 4.42
N LEU A 751 -20.28 56.05 3.84
CA LEU A 751 -19.88 57.43 3.59
C LEU A 751 -20.37 57.94 2.22
N ASP A 752 -20.41 57.06 1.22
CA ASP A 752 -20.93 57.33 -0.13
C ASP A 752 -21.93 56.24 -0.54
N PRO A 753 -23.25 56.49 -0.35
CA PRO A 753 -24.29 55.53 -0.73
C PRO A 753 -24.38 55.24 -2.24
N GLU A 754 -23.75 56.05 -3.10
CA GLU A 754 -23.71 55.85 -4.55
C GLU A 754 -22.33 55.36 -5.03
N LEU A 755 -21.49 54.88 -4.11
CA LEU A 755 -20.13 54.41 -4.36
C LEU A 755 -20.06 53.47 -5.56
N GLU A 756 -19.30 53.88 -6.58
CA GLU A 756 -19.05 53.07 -7.77
C GLU A 756 -17.93 52.06 -7.50
N VAL A 757 -18.24 50.77 -7.71
CA VAL A 757 -17.32 49.66 -7.46
C VAL A 757 -17.02 48.94 -8.76
N THR A 758 -15.75 48.57 -8.94
CA THR A 758 -15.25 47.81 -10.08
C THR A 758 -14.88 46.39 -9.65
N LEU A 759 -15.48 45.39 -10.31
CA LEU A 759 -15.11 43.97 -10.24
C LEU A 759 -14.24 43.62 -11.47
N GLN A 760 -13.05 43.06 -11.26
CA GLN A 760 -12.12 42.69 -12.35
C GLN A 760 -11.11 41.61 -11.92
N ASP A 761 -10.42 40.99 -12.89
CA ASP A 761 -9.30 40.06 -12.68
C ASP A 761 -8.08 40.74 -12.00
N SER A 762 -7.44 40.08 -11.04
CA SER A 762 -6.27 40.59 -10.31
C SER A 762 -5.05 40.85 -11.20
N LYS A 763 -4.90 40.17 -12.34
CA LYS A 763 -3.76 40.40 -13.26
C LYS A 763 -3.78 41.81 -13.88
N ASN A 764 -4.93 42.47 -13.89
CA ASN A 764 -5.14 43.80 -14.48
C ASN A 764 -5.21 44.95 -13.46
N SER A 765 -5.04 44.70 -12.16
CA SER A 765 -4.98 45.77 -11.17
C SER A 765 -3.61 46.47 -11.11
N ALA A 766 -2.56 45.89 -11.71
CA ALA A 766 -1.18 46.37 -11.65
C ALA A 766 -0.76 47.35 -12.78
N SER A 767 -1.68 47.80 -13.62
CA SER A 767 -1.36 48.71 -14.75
C SER A 767 -2.14 50.01 -14.69
N SER A 768 -1.74 50.92 -13.80
CA SER A 768 -1.79 52.38 -14.01
C SER A 768 -1.28 53.10 -12.76
N ASP A 769 -0.06 53.63 -12.86
CA ASP A 769 0.50 54.83 -12.21
C ASP A 769 1.85 54.56 -11.48
N PRO A 770 3.01 54.78 -12.14
CA PRO A 770 4.34 54.49 -11.59
C PRO A 770 4.83 55.45 -10.50
N LEU A 771 4.04 56.46 -10.09
CA LEU A 771 4.51 57.59 -9.26
C LEU A 771 4.13 57.53 -7.78
N LEU A 772 3.49 56.46 -7.30
CA LEU A 772 3.06 56.35 -5.90
C LEU A 772 3.74 55.22 -5.08
N ALA A 773 4.64 54.45 -5.70
CA ALA A 773 5.30 53.32 -5.04
C ALA A 773 6.45 53.73 -4.09
N GLU A 774 6.97 54.96 -4.15
CA GLU A 774 8.13 55.39 -3.36
C GLU A 774 7.80 56.22 -2.10
N ALA A 775 6.52 56.45 -1.78
CA ALA A 775 6.13 57.25 -0.61
C ALA A 775 5.61 56.41 0.59
N ALA A 776 5.44 55.09 0.44
CA ALA A 776 4.76 54.24 1.43
C ALA A 776 5.68 53.60 2.49
N GLU A 777 7.01 53.71 2.38
CA GLU A 777 7.94 53.05 3.32
C GLU A 777 8.50 53.94 4.44
N ALA A 778 8.10 55.22 4.52
CA ALA A 778 8.71 56.14 5.48
C ALA A 778 7.72 57.07 6.20
N MET A 779 6.56 56.56 6.60
CA MET A 779 5.81 57.14 7.72
C MET A 779 4.71 56.15 8.11
N ASP A 780 4.83 55.61 9.33
CA ASP A 780 3.76 55.66 10.32
C ASP A 780 3.50 54.36 11.12
N ALA A 781 4.48 53.95 11.93
CA ALA A 781 4.29 52.97 13.00
C ALA A 781 3.96 53.62 14.36
N ARG A 782 3.79 54.95 14.43
CA ARG A 782 3.63 55.67 15.71
C ARG A 782 2.31 56.44 15.85
N LEU A 783 1.64 56.81 14.76
CA LEU A 783 0.29 57.41 14.80
C LEU A 783 -0.81 56.34 14.88
N LEU A 784 -0.55 55.14 14.34
CA LEU A 784 -1.53 54.04 14.31
C LEU A 784 -1.93 53.58 15.72
N ASP A 785 -0.99 53.48 16.66
CA ASP A 785 -1.27 53.11 18.06
C ASP A 785 -2.09 54.18 18.80
N SER A 786 -1.85 55.47 18.51
CA SER A 786 -2.56 56.60 19.12
C SER A 786 -4.02 56.71 18.63
N ILE A 787 -4.28 56.31 17.38
CA ILE A 787 -5.62 56.33 16.77
C ILE A 787 -6.42 55.08 17.16
N LEU A 788 -5.77 53.90 17.25
CA LEU A 788 -6.40 52.65 17.69
C LEU A 788 -6.92 52.72 19.13
N ASP A 789 -6.24 53.40 20.03
CA ASP A 789 -6.73 53.58 21.41
C ASP A 789 -7.87 54.60 21.53
N ARG A 790 -7.99 55.55 20.59
CA ARG A 790 -9.14 56.47 20.53
C ARG A 790 -10.38 55.82 19.90
N LEU A 791 -10.22 54.85 19.00
CA LEU A 791 -11.33 54.19 18.29
C LEU A 791 -11.95 53.00 19.06
N LYS A 792 -11.20 52.35 19.97
CA LYS A 792 -11.73 51.29 20.87
C LYS A 792 -12.92 51.77 21.73
N GLY A 793 -12.99 53.06 22.05
CA GLY A 793 -14.10 53.64 22.82
C GLY A 793 -15.40 53.75 22.02
N SER A 794 -15.33 54.04 20.72
CA SER A 794 -16.51 54.33 19.89
C SER A 794 -17.18 53.07 19.33
N VAL A 795 -16.38 52.04 19.02
CA VAL A 795 -16.89 50.74 18.52
C VAL A 795 -17.53 49.91 19.63
N ASN A 796 -17.00 49.98 20.86
CA ASN A 796 -17.64 49.33 22.02
C ASN A 796 -19.00 49.96 22.35
N ASP A 797 -19.17 51.26 22.13
CA ASP A 797 -20.45 51.97 22.32
C ASP A 797 -21.50 51.63 21.24
N PHE A 798 -21.06 51.21 20.06
CA PHE A 798 -21.93 50.71 19.00
C PHE A 798 -22.34 49.25 19.23
N LEU A 799 -21.41 48.41 19.69
CA LEU A 799 -21.67 47.00 20.01
C LEU A 799 -22.50 46.83 21.30
N SER A 800 -22.36 47.71 22.29
CA SER A 800 -23.17 47.67 23.53
C SER A 800 -24.65 47.97 23.26
N LYS A 801 -24.95 48.89 22.33
CA LYS A 801 -26.33 49.24 21.94
C LYS A 801 -27.10 48.08 21.28
N GLN A 802 -26.42 47.18 20.57
CA GLN A 802 -27.04 45.94 20.06
C GLN A 802 -27.24 44.89 21.16
N HIS A 803 -26.32 44.82 22.13
CA HIS A 803 -26.41 43.86 23.23
C HIS A 803 -27.53 44.21 24.23
N ASP A 804 -27.83 45.49 24.45
CA ASP A 804 -28.95 45.94 25.29
C ASP A 804 -30.33 45.75 24.63
N GLN A 805 -30.43 45.87 23.30
CA GLN A 805 -31.68 45.52 22.58
C GLN A 805 -31.99 44.01 22.66
N ALA A 806 -30.97 43.15 22.73
CA ALA A 806 -31.15 41.71 22.94
C ALA A 806 -31.55 41.37 24.38
N LYS A 807 -31.02 42.08 25.39
CA LYS A 807 -31.42 41.90 26.81
C LYS A 807 -32.84 42.39 27.09
N VAL A 808 -33.28 43.51 26.49
CA VAL A 808 -34.66 43.99 26.62
C VAL A 808 -35.66 43.04 25.95
N ARG A 809 -35.30 42.42 24.82
CA ARG A 809 -36.13 41.38 24.18
C ARG A 809 -36.17 40.07 24.98
N LEU A 810 -35.07 39.65 25.63
CA LEU A 810 -35.07 38.49 26.52
C LEU A 810 -35.85 38.74 27.83
N ALA A 811 -35.76 39.94 28.40
CA ALA A 811 -36.53 40.32 29.59
C ALA A 811 -38.05 40.42 29.31
N LEU A 812 -38.45 40.89 28.12
CA LEU A 812 -39.85 40.92 27.68
C LEU A 812 -40.41 39.52 27.35
N LEU A 813 -39.56 38.59 26.88
CA LEU A 813 -39.95 37.19 26.71
C LEU A 813 -40.04 36.43 28.04
N ALA A 814 -39.12 36.68 28.98
CA ALA A 814 -39.17 36.09 30.31
C ALA A 814 -40.38 36.55 31.12
N ASN A 815 -40.78 37.83 31.02
CA ASN A 815 -41.99 38.36 31.69
C ASN A 815 -43.31 37.87 31.07
N ARG A 816 -43.32 37.44 29.79
CA ARG A 816 -44.51 36.82 29.16
C ARG A 816 -44.68 35.34 29.47
N ILE A 817 -43.62 34.66 29.92
CA ILE A 817 -43.67 33.24 30.30
C ILE A 817 -43.99 33.08 31.80
N PHE A 818 -43.67 34.07 32.65
CA PHE A 818 -43.90 34.00 34.10
C PHE A 818 -45.23 34.61 34.61
N THR A 819 -46.10 35.15 33.74
CA THR A 819 -47.36 35.80 34.16
C THR A 819 -48.64 35.10 33.65
N ARG A 820 -48.56 33.84 33.21
CA ARG A 820 -49.73 33.09 32.74
C ARG A 820 -50.11 31.86 33.56
N ASP A 821 -49.54 31.71 34.75
CA ASP A 821 -49.99 30.77 35.78
C ASP A 821 -50.00 31.48 37.13
N PHE A 822 -51.07 32.22 37.43
CA PHE A 822 -51.69 32.40 38.77
C PHE A 822 -52.93 33.32 38.64
N SER A 823 -54.07 32.69 38.33
CA SER A 823 -55.49 33.06 38.55
C SER A 823 -55.99 34.50 38.30
N GLY A 824 -56.85 34.66 37.29
CA GLY A 824 -57.68 35.86 37.04
C GLY A 824 -58.08 36.01 35.59
#